data_AF-A0A5J5FB82-F1
#
_entry.id   AF-A0A5J5FB82-F1
#
_cell.length_a   1.000
_cell.length_b   1.000
_cell.length_c   1.000
_cell.angle_alpha   90.00
_cell.angle_beta   90.00
_cell.angle_gamma   90.00
#
_symmetry.space_group_name_H-M   'P 1'
#
loop_
_entity.id
_entity.type
_entity.pdbx_description
1 polymer ?
#
loop_
_entity_poly.entity_id
_entity_poly.type
_entity_poly.pdbx_seq_one_letter_code
_entity_poly.pdbx_strand_id
1 'polypeptide(L)'
;MAQKDKLGVSNAEASPSRKRSSSSKKNGSSPTAQTSPPPPYVEKQPQTTPAEDPDSGIKDNDIFLLPSSDYTIMVLLTVIAVAVRLFRIYQPSSVVFDEVHFGGFAMKYIKGRFFMDVHPPLAKLLLTLAGWLAGFDGNFDFKEIGKDYLEPGVPYVAMRLLPAICGIAVVPTIFLTMKAAGCSTAAATLAAGLIVFDNALATQSRLILLDAPLIIFTAITGLAWTSFLNVHEQGHSQAFTPNWWFWLACTGLGLGATVSVKWVGLFTIAWVGSLTILQLWSLLGDTKNVSASTWMKHFFARAWCLIGIPVTFYMAMFAIHFTCLRNPGEGDGFMSSEFQSTLNSKGMRDVSADVAFGSKVSIRHWNTQGGYLHSHASMYPTGSKQQQITLYPHKDENNLWFLENQTYPEGGAGLTGFDEMNPIWIEDGAIIKLYHVSTDRRLHSHDHRPPVTEADWQNEVSAYGYKGFEGDANDMFRVEIVKKMSDGPVAKERVRTIQTKFRLIHTMSGCVLFSHKVKLPAWGFEQQEVTCAKGATLPNSIWYIESNEHPKLDETAERVNYKKPGFFGKFWELQKVMWTTNAGLVESHAWDSRPESWPILRRGINFWGKEHRQVYLIGNPLIWWSSTAAIALYALFKGLAVLRWQRGYRDYAVTNFRRFDYEVGVAVLAWAFHYFPFFLMQRQLFLHHYLPALYFAVVALSQTFDFVFFRIKSLGLKKIPVAGWALAVSFIALSAVVYSLYSPLVYGNPWTKSSCRQVKLFDTWDWDCNTFLDNYADYSKAATTKAAIPATSAAPLAAPSAQQGVQQQQPVVQQPIVQQEEKAPEPKIDAMITPQAKQVVVGTVEHIEYRDQDGNLLDEEQVKALEGEVKFETKYETRYRMIDENGNEVPADGRDNVAMVPENAEAIEPGAQTIVIEVDQDGNPIPSGNEAEDTRVETVVVEVDKNGNTIQPKPQQEQTVVVEVDENGNTIQPKSQEEKTVVVEVDENGNTIQPKSQQEQTVVVEVDENGNTIQSQAAEETRTIWLEPGEAAPSGAIVEEAAGQRKHQLEEVRTVYVDDYGNPLPDEEQDGYVEIKGTNIPGQEPQVISTIVQAAAEATTDAEPESSN
;
A
#
# COMPACT_ATOMS: atom_id res chain seq x y z
N MET A 1 -53.17 13.20 36.50
CA MET A 1 -53.51 13.12 37.95
C MET A 1 -52.71 14.18 38.72
N ALA A 2 -53.10 14.50 39.96
CA ALA A 2 -52.55 15.51 40.89
C ALA A 2 -51.36 16.42 40.42
N GLN A 3 -51.50 17.76 40.28
CA GLN A 3 -51.73 18.81 41.32
C GLN A 3 -50.49 19.05 42.21
N LYS A 4 -50.06 20.28 42.57
CA LYS A 4 -50.51 21.71 42.48
C LYS A 4 -49.24 22.61 42.68
N ASP A 5 -49.13 23.95 42.66
CA ASP A 5 -49.85 25.20 42.32
C ASP A 5 -48.74 26.32 42.37
N LYS A 6 -48.76 27.54 41.79
CA LYS A 6 -49.64 28.28 40.87
C LYS A 6 -48.93 29.50 40.23
N LEU A 7 -49.55 30.03 39.16
CA LEU A 7 -49.72 31.43 38.67
C LEU A 7 -48.83 32.59 39.22
N GLY A 8 -48.40 33.60 38.44
CA GLY A 8 -48.47 33.84 36.97
C GLY A 8 -49.34 35.04 36.50
N VAL A 9 -48.97 35.67 35.36
CA VAL A 9 -49.76 36.63 34.52
C VAL A 9 -49.89 38.08 35.11
N SER A 10 -49.90 39.22 34.38
CA SER A 10 -49.99 39.56 32.94
C SER A 10 -49.15 40.77 32.45
N ASN A 11 -48.80 40.73 31.16
CA ASN A 11 -48.66 41.78 30.12
C ASN A 11 -48.94 43.28 30.43
N ALA A 12 -48.16 44.18 29.81
CA ALA A 12 -48.62 45.11 28.75
C ALA A 12 -47.46 45.92 28.10
N GLU A 13 -47.63 46.38 26.86
CA GLU A 13 -46.69 47.24 26.10
C GLU A 13 -47.07 48.73 26.17
N ALA A 14 -46.09 49.65 26.06
CA ALA A 14 -46.20 50.88 25.26
C ALA A 14 -44.93 51.78 25.31
N SER A 15 -44.53 52.32 24.15
CA SER A 15 -43.75 53.57 24.01
C SER A 15 -44.71 54.77 23.90
N PRO A 16 -44.33 56.05 24.19
CA PRO A 16 -43.29 56.75 23.42
C PRO A 16 -42.51 57.92 24.11
N SER A 17 -41.60 58.53 23.35
CA SER A 17 -40.74 59.67 23.70
C SER A 17 -41.41 61.06 23.73
N ARG A 18 -40.87 62.03 24.51
CA ARG A 18 -40.21 63.28 23.98
C ARG A 18 -39.79 64.38 25.00
N LYS A 19 -38.69 65.08 24.63
CA LYS A 19 -38.36 66.54 24.81
C LYS A 19 -37.83 67.15 26.13
N ARG A 20 -36.61 67.71 26.01
CA ARG A 20 -36.12 69.09 26.36
C ARG A 20 -35.83 69.55 27.82
N SER A 21 -34.55 69.90 28.05
CA SER A 21 -33.96 71.12 28.69
C SER A 21 -34.65 71.78 29.91
N SER A 22 -33.94 72.26 30.95
CA SER A 22 -32.91 73.34 30.87
C SER A 22 -32.07 73.52 32.17
N SER A 23 -31.37 74.67 32.34
CA SER A 23 -30.21 74.90 33.23
C SER A 23 -30.38 75.94 34.36
N SER A 24 -29.65 75.78 35.48
CA SER A 24 -28.93 76.83 36.26
C SER A 24 -28.00 76.16 37.31
N LYS A 25 -26.77 76.63 37.69
CA LYS A 25 -26.27 77.92 38.28
C LYS A 25 -26.85 78.19 39.69
N LYS A 26 -26.09 78.53 40.75
CA LYS A 26 -24.87 79.40 40.90
C LYS A 26 -24.18 79.21 42.30
N ASN A 27 -22.88 79.58 42.41
CA ASN A 27 -22.11 80.18 43.56
C ASN A 27 -22.23 79.62 45.03
N GLY A 28 -21.23 79.74 45.94
CA GLY A 28 -19.83 80.23 45.87
C GLY A 28 -19.23 80.63 47.26
N SER A 29 -17.93 80.97 47.31
CA SER A 29 -17.09 81.49 48.44
C SER A 29 -16.34 80.51 49.38
N SER A 30 -15.23 80.99 49.98
CA SER A 30 -14.17 80.30 50.78
C SER A 30 -13.83 81.17 52.03
N PRO A 31 -12.91 80.86 52.99
CA PRO A 31 -11.66 80.05 53.01
C PRO A 31 -11.72 78.87 54.04
N THR A 32 -10.70 78.07 54.41
CA THR A 32 -9.25 78.28 54.67
C THR A 32 -8.46 76.95 54.57
N ALA A 33 -7.13 77.01 54.41
CA ALA A 33 -6.21 75.86 54.39
C ALA A 33 -5.85 75.37 55.82
N GLN A 34 -5.18 74.22 56.08
CA GLN A 34 -4.31 73.37 55.25
C GLN A 34 -4.42 71.86 55.63
N THR A 35 -4.35 70.95 54.65
CA THR A 35 -3.54 69.69 54.63
C THR A 35 -3.78 68.93 53.32
N SER A 36 -2.86 68.07 52.90
CA SER A 36 -2.63 67.72 51.47
C SER A 36 -3.51 66.59 50.90
N PRO A 37 -4.21 66.82 49.77
CA PRO A 37 -4.69 65.79 48.85
C PRO A 37 -3.60 65.42 47.80
N PRO A 38 -3.77 64.34 47.02
CA PRO A 38 -2.82 63.89 46.01
C PRO A 38 -2.72 64.81 44.77
N PRO A 39 -1.63 64.72 43.97
CA PRO A 39 -1.43 65.48 42.73
C PRO A 39 -2.50 65.19 41.66
N PRO A 40 -2.69 66.11 40.68
CA PRO A 40 -3.92 66.21 39.92
C PRO A 40 -4.13 65.09 38.89
N TYR A 41 -5.41 64.83 38.61
CA TYR A 41 -5.86 64.14 37.40
C TYR A 41 -5.43 64.96 36.17
N VAL A 42 -4.31 64.58 35.56
CA VAL A 42 -4.01 64.99 34.19
C VAL A 42 -5.09 64.38 33.32
N GLU A 43 -5.88 65.23 32.66
CA GLU A 43 -6.75 64.81 31.57
C GLU A 43 -5.85 64.19 30.50
N LYS A 44 -5.74 62.85 30.50
CA LYS A 44 -5.16 62.13 29.37
C LYS A 44 -6.04 62.45 28.18
N GLN A 45 -5.55 63.32 27.29
CA GLN A 45 -5.96 63.26 25.90
C GLN A 45 -5.92 61.79 25.49
N PRO A 46 -6.96 61.27 24.81
CA PRO A 46 -6.99 59.87 24.41
C PRO A 46 -5.71 59.60 23.65
N GLN A 47 -4.84 58.75 24.21
CA GLN A 47 -3.58 58.40 23.57
C GLN A 47 -3.96 57.75 22.27
N THR A 48 -3.78 58.49 21.17
CA THR A 48 -3.97 57.96 19.83
C THR A 48 -3.11 56.71 19.73
N THR A 49 -3.76 55.57 19.56
CA THR A 49 -3.07 54.33 19.24
C THR A 49 -2.14 54.62 18.07
N PRO A 50 -0.86 54.19 18.12
CA PRO A 50 0.03 54.31 16.97
C PRO A 50 -0.70 53.74 15.76
N ALA A 51 -0.93 54.58 14.75
CA ALA A 51 -1.85 54.22 13.68
C ALA A 51 -1.32 52.98 12.95
N GLU A 52 -2.08 51.88 13.03
CA GLU A 52 -1.85 50.72 12.18
C GLU A 52 -1.91 51.17 10.71
N ASP A 53 -0.89 50.79 9.93
CA ASP A 53 -0.71 51.30 8.58
C ASP A 53 -1.92 50.93 7.69
N PRO A 54 -2.75 51.90 7.28
CA PRO A 54 -4.02 51.61 6.61
C PRO A 54 -3.83 51.11 5.16
N ASP A 55 -2.61 51.17 4.60
CA ASP A 55 -2.30 50.66 3.26
C ASP A 55 -1.66 49.25 3.28
N SER A 56 -1.47 48.67 4.48
CA SER A 56 -0.98 47.31 4.70
C SER A 56 -1.84 46.23 4.02
N GLY A 57 -3.14 46.51 3.85
CA GLY A 57 -4.13 45.66 3.19
C GLY A 57 -4.52 44.40 3.97
N ILE A 58 -4.23 44.37 5.27
CA ILE A 58 -4.66 43.29 6.17
C ILE A 58 -6.08 43.60 6.66
N LYS A 59 -6.89 42.56 6.85
CA LYS A 59 -8.23 42.63 7.43
C LYS A 59 -8.43 41.42 8.32
N ASP A 60 -9.22 41.58 9.37
CA ASP A 60 -9.79 40.42 10.06
C ASP A 60 -10.97 39.87 9.25
N ASN A 61 -10.90 38.58 8.95
CA ASN A 61 -11.92 37.79 8.26
C ASN A 61 -12.38 36.62 9.16
N ASP A 62 -12.55 36.87 10.46
CA ASP A 62 -13.05 35.88 11.41
C ASP A 62 -14.35 35.23 10.89
N ILE A 63 -14.27 33.91 10.65
CA ILE A 63 -15.36 33.11 10.11
C ILE A 63 -16.56 33.01 11.06
N PHE A 64 -16.39 33.32 12.35
CA PHE A 64 -17.50 33.39 13.30
C PHE A 64 -18.34 34.67 13.14
N LEU A 65 -17.75 35.75 12.61
CA LEU A 65 -18.38 37.08 12.48
C LEU A 65 -18.94 37.35 11.07
N LEU A 66 -19.15 36.30 10.27
CA LEU A 66 -19.66 36.43 8.90
C LEU A 66 -21.09 36.99 8.83
N PRO A 67 -21.45 37.76 7.78
CA PRO A 67 -22.83 38.18 7.54
C PRO A 67 -23.78 36.98 7.38
N SER A 68 -25.02 37.11 7.85
CA SER A 68 -26.04 36.05 7.77
C SER A 68 -26.32 35.55 6.34
N SER A 69 -26.04 36.36 5.32
CA SER A 69 -26.10 35.97 3.90
C SER A 69 -25.11 34.88 3.55
N ASP A 70 -23.88 34.95 4.06
CA ASP A 70 -22.80 34.02 3.75
C ASP A 70 -23.10 32.66 4.40
N TYR A 71 -23.58 32.66 5.65
CA TYR A 71 -24.10 31.45 6.31
C TYR A 71 -25.31 30.84 5.58
N THR A 72 -26.27 31.67 5.12
CA THR A 72 -27.42 31.18 4.33
C THR A 72 -26.98 30.49 3.04
N ILE A 73 -26.02 31.08 2.31
CA ILE A 73 -25.48 30.51 1.07
C ILE A 73 -24.70 29.21 1.35
N MET A 74 -23.87 29.19 2.39
CA MET A 74 -23.14 27.99 2.82
C MET A 74 -24.10 26.84 3.17
N VAL A 75 -25.17 27.11 3.91
CA VAL A 75 -26.20 26.11 4.26
C VAL A 75 -26.93 25.64 3.00
N LEU A 76 -27.31 26.53 2.08
CA LEU A 76 -27.94 26.15 0.81
C LEU A 76 -27.04 25.22 -0.02
N LEU A 77 -25.76 25.55 -0.17
CA LEU A 77 -24.78 24.70 -0.87
C LEU A 77 -24.58 23.36 -0.15
N THR A 78 -24.61 23.35 1.18
CA THR A 78 -24.55 22.11 1.98
C THR A 78 -25.81 21.24 1.78
N VAL A 79 -27.00 21.83 1.66
CA VAL A 79 -28.24 21.09 1.34
C VAL A 79 -28.19 20.51 -0.07
N ILE A 80 -27.63 21.23 -1.05
CA ILE A 80 -27.37 20.68 -2.39
C ILE A 80 -26.34 19.54 -2.32
N ALA A 81 -25.28 19.67 -1.51
CA ALA A 81 -24.31 18.61 -1.27
C ALA A 81 -24.95 17.35 -0.66
N VAL A 82 -25.85 17.50 0.32
CA VAL A 82 -26.64 16.40 0.90
C VAL A 82 -27.45 15.70 -0.19
N ALA A 83 -28.16 16.46 -1.03
CA ALA A 83 -28.95 15.90 -2.12
C ALA A 83 -28.08 15.12 -3.13
N VAL A 84 -26.94 15.67 -3.54
CA VAL A 84 -26.01 15.02 -4.49
C VAL A 84 -25.38 13.78 -3.87
N ARG A 85 -24.66 13.90 -2.74
CA ARG A 85 -23.87 12.77 -2.20
C ARG A 85 -24.76 11.61 -1.73
N LEU A 86 -25.96 11.88 -1.18
CA LEU A 86 -26.87 10.83 -0.70
C LEU A 86 -27.83 10.25 -1.76
N PHE A 87 -27.92 10.82 -2.97
CA PHE A 87 -28.89 10.38 -4.00
C PHE A 87 -28.77 8.87 -4.29
N ARG A 88 -29.76 8.06 -3.89
CA ARG A 88 -29.71 6.59 -3.99
C ARG A 88 -28.47 5.96 -3.33
N ILE A 89 -28.09 6.35 -2.11
CA ILE A 89 -26.88 5.81 -1.42
C ILE A 89 -26.87 4.27 -1.23
N TYR A 90 -28.04 3.62 -1.32
CA TYR A 90 -28.19 2.16 -1.40
C TYR A 90 -27.75 1.53 -2.74
N GLN A 91 -27.44 2.32 -3.76
CA GLN A 91 -27.07 1.82 -5.09
C GLN A 91 -25.55 2.04 -5.32
N PRO A 92 -24.80 0.99 -5.74
CA PRO A 92 -25.22 -0.40 -5.95
C PRO A 92 -25.41 -1.20 -4.64
N SER A 93 -26.27 -2.22 -4.61
CA SER A 93 -26.54 -3.04 -3.41
C SER A 93 -25.46 -4.07 -3.07
N SER A 94 -24.33 -4.02 -3.78
CA SER A 94 -23.24 -4.99 -3.71
C SER A 94 -21.90 -4.31 -3.47
N VAL A 95 -20.91 -5.12 -3.09
CA VAL A 95 -19.52 -4.71 -2.83
C VAL A 95 -18.89 -4.07 -4.07
N VAL A 96 -18.20 -2.95 -3.88
CA VAL A 96 -17.48 -2.17 -4.91
C VAL A 96 -15.97 -2.25 -4.67
N PHE A 97 -15.14 -2.10 -5.70
CA PHE A 97 -13.66 -2.28 -5.72
C PHE A 97 -12.96 -2.27 -4.35
N ASP A 98 -12.76 -1.10 -3.74
CA ASP A 98 -12.02 -0.98 -2.47
C ASP A 98 -12.89 -1.22 -1.20
N GLU A 99 -14.21 -1.39 -1.33
CA GLU A 99 -15.06 -1.83 -0.21
C GLU A 99 -14.70 -3.26 0.24
N VAL A 100 -14.05 -4.07 -0.62
CA VAL A 100 -13.50 -5.39 -0.25
C VAL A 100 -12.50 -5.24 0.91
N HIS A 101 -11.62 -4.24 0.82
CA HIS A 101 -10.58 -3.95 1.80
C HIS A 101 -11.19 -3.33 3.05
N PHE A 102 -11.87 -2.19 2.92
CA PHE A 102 -12.30 -1.42 4.09
C PHE A 102 -13.51 -2.02 4.83
N GLY A 103 -14.40 -2.71 4.12
CA GLY A 103 -15.43 -3.55 4.73
C GLY A 103 -14.83 -4.77 5.43
N GLY A 104 -13.88 -5.46 4.78
CA GLY A 104 -13.13 -6.56 5.37
C GLY A 104 -12.38 -6.17 6.65
N PHE A 105 -11.77 -4.98 6.68
CA PHE A 105 -11.15 -4.43 7.88
C PHE A 105 -12.18 -4.09 8.98
N ALA A 106 -13.37 -3.57 8.63
CA ALA A 106 -14.44 -3.34 9.59
C ALA A 106 -14.95 -4.65 10.24
N MET A 107 -15.14 -5.72 9.45
CA MET A 107 -15.38 -7.07 9.97
C MET A 107 -14.27 -7.48 10.94
N LYS A 108 -12.99 -7.31 10.56
CA LYS A 108 -11.83 -7.75 11.35
C LYS A 108 -11.76 -7.03 12.70
N TYR A 109 -12.06 -5.72 12.76
CA TYR A 109 -12.22 -4.99 14.02
C TYR A 109 -13.39 -5.49 14.88
N ILE A 110 -14.59 -5.70 14.31
CA ILE A 110 -15.76 -6.17 15.06
C ILE A 110 -15.52 -7.56 15.67
N LYS A 111 -14.84 -8.46 14.92
CA LYS A 111 -14.40 -9.77 15.41
C LYS A 111 -13.11 -9.72 16.24
N GLY A 112 -12.55 -8.53 16.47
CA GLY A 112 -11.31 -8.29 17.22
C GLY A 112 -10.07 -8.98 16.64
N ARG A 113 -10.12 -9.47 15.38
CA ARG A 113 -9.07 -10.27 14.73
C ARG A 113 -7.98 -9.37 14.18
N PHE A 114 -6.75 -9.57 14.64
CA PHE A 114 -5.60 -8.78 14.22
C PHE A 114 -5.35 -8.90 12.72
N PHE A 115 -5.05 -7.76 12.10
CA PHE A 115 -4.71 -7.64 10.69
C PHE A 115 -3.64 -6.58 10.50
N MET A 116 -2.88 -6.70 9.42
CA MET A 116 -1.89 -5.73 8.98
C MET A 116 -2.44 -5.02 7.74
N ASP A 117 -2.18 -3.72 7.63
CA ASP A 117 -2.56 -2.85 6.51
C ASP A 117 -1.55 -1.71 6.42
N VAL A 118 -1.25 -1.23 5.21
CA VAL A 118 -0.28 -0.16 4.92
C VAL A 118 -0.76 1.24 5.33
N HIS A 119 -2.02 1.38 5.75
CA HIS A 119 -2.60 2.65 6.15
C HIS A 119 -2.82 2.76 7.68
N PRO A 120 -2.60 3.94 8.29
CA PRO A 120 -2.97 4.21 9.67
C PRO A 120 -4.48 3.99 9.98
N PRO A 121 -4.85 3.82 11.27
CA PRO A 121 -6.11 3.15 11.61
C PRO A 121 -7.36 4.03 11.64
N LEU A 122 -7.28 5.37 11.69
CA LEU A 122 -8.43 6.24 12.02
C LEU A 122 -9.62 6.04 11.09
N ALA A 123 -9.44 6.12 9.77
CA ALA A 123 -10.57 5.97 8.85
C ALA A 123 -11.23 4.58 8.97
N LYS A 124 -10.43 3.53 9.14
CA LYS A 124 -10.95 2.17 9.33
C LYS A 124 -11.69 2.02 10.66
N LEU A 125 -11.20 2.64 11.74
CA LEU A 125 -11.89 2.71 13.04
C LEU A 125 -13.21 3.49 12.94
N LEU A 126 -13.26 4.59 12.19
CA LEU A 126 -14.48 5.36 11.95
C LEU A 126 -15.50 4.56 11.12
N LEU A 127 -15.08 3.91 10.03
CA LEU A 127 -15.92 3.01 9.23
C LEU A 127 -16.47 1.83 10.05
N THR A 128 -15.63 1.26 10.93
CA THR A 128 -16.03 0.24 11.91
C THR A 128 -17.09 0.78 12.86
N LEU A 129 -16.88 1.98 13.42
CA LEU A 129 -17.83 2.61 14.34
C LEU A 129 -19.18 2.86 13.68
N ALA A 130 -19.21 3.30 12.41
CA ALA A 130 -20.44 3.47 11.65
C ALA A 130 -21.18 2.13 11.41
N GLY A 131 -20.46 1.07 11.05
CA GLY A 131 -21.04 -0.27 10.91
C GLY A 131 -21.57 -0.83 12.23
N TRP A 132 -20.79 -0.72 13.31
CA TRP A 132 -21.16 -1.22 14.64
C TRP A 132 -22.36 -0.47 15.23
N LEU A 133 -22.42 0.86 15.12
CA LEU A 133 -23.59 1.65 15.52
C LEU A 133 -24.84 1.33 14.69
N ALA A 134 -24.67 0.81 13.47
CA ALA A 134 -25.75 0.34 12.61
C ALA A 134 -26.08 -1.16 12.78
N GLY A 135 -25.47 -1.84 13.76
CA GLY A 135 -25.76 -3.24 14.09
C GLY A 135 -25.00 -4.29 13.28
N PHE A 136 -23.90 -3.92 12.59
CA PHE A 136 -23.07 -4.92 11.91
C PHE A 136 -22.34 -5.82 12.92
N ASP A 137 -22.49 -7.13 12.76
CA ASP A 137 -21.91 -8.18 13.61
C ASP A 137 -20.59 -8.77 13.06
N GLY A 138 -20.18 -8.33 11.86
CA GLY A 138 -18.99 -8.85 11.17
C GLY A 138 -19.22 -10.14 10.38
N ASN A 139 -20.44 -10.66 10.22
CA ASN A 139 -20.73 -11.92 9.52
C ASN A 139 -20.90 -11.78 7.99
N PHE A 140 -20.03 -10.98 7.37
CA PHE A 140 -19.90 -10.88 5.92
C PHE A 140 -18.42 -10.68 5.56
N ASP A 141 -17.91 -11.45 4.59
CA ASP A 141 -16.47 -11.58 4.33
C ASP A 141 -15.86 -10.51 3.40
N PHE A 142 -16.70 -9.75 2.67
CA PHE A 142 -16.32 -8.73 1.69
C PHE A 142 -15.38 -9.19 0.54
N LYS A 143 -15.17 -10.49 0.32
CA LYS A 143 -14.09 -10.99 -0.56
C LYS A 143 -14.19 -10.64 -2.05
N GLU A 144 -15.40 -10.44 -2.56
CA GLU A 144 -15.66 -10.37 -4.00
C GLU A 144 -16.44 -9.11 -4.37
N ILE A 145 -15.99 -8.40 -5.42
CA ILE A 145 -16.72 -7.29 -6.04
C ILE A 145 -18.02 -7.83 -6.64
N GLY A 146 -19.14 -7.14 -6.44
CA GLY A 146 -20.44 -7.56 -6.95
C GLY A 146 -21.21 -8.56 -6.06
N LYS A 147 -20.60 -9.06 -4.98
CA LYS A 147 -21.28 -9.84 -3.91
C LYS A 147 -22.35 -8.97 -3.24
N ASP A 148 -23.56 -9.50 -3.07
CA ASP A 148 -24.71 -8.69 -2.63
C ASP A 148 -24.79 -8.55 -1.11
N TYR A 149 -25.27 -7.39 -0.64
CA TYR A 149 -25.42 -7.07 0.77
C TYR A 149 -26.80 -7.36 1.35
N LEU A 150 -27.83 -7.59 0.52
CA LEU A 150 -29.24 -7.62 0.96
C LEU A 150 -29.58 -8.92 1.68
N GLU A 151 -29.25 -10.07 1.09
CA GLU A 151 -29.52 -11.40 1.67
C GLU A 151 -28.81 -11.60 3.04
N PRO A 152 -27.53 -11.23 3.22
CA PRO A 152 -26.86 -11.32 4.53
C PRO A 152 -27.21 -10.18 5.51
N GLY A 153 -28.09 -9.25 5.14
CA GLY A 153 -28.56 -8.17 6.02
C GLY A 153 -27.51 -7.12 6.42
N VAL A 154 -26.45 -6.94 5.63
CA VAL A 154 -25.34 -6.01 5.98
C VAL A 154 -25.84 -4.56 5.99
N PRO A 155 -25.55 -3.73 7.01
CA PRO A 155 -25.97 -2.32 7.05
C PRO A 155 -25.07 -1.40 6.20
N TYR A 156 -24.72 -1.81 4.97
CA TYR A 156 -23.79 -1.11 4.07
C TYR A 156 -24.21 0.34 3.80
N VAL A 157 -25.52 0.62 3.77
CA VAL A 157 -26.08 1.98 3.61
C VAL A 157 -25.61 2.93 4.72
N ALA A 158 -25.56 2.45 5.97
CA ALA A 158 -25.09 3.23 7.11
C ALA A 158 -23.55 3.33 7.15
N MET A 159 -22.85 2.28 6.71
CA MET A 159 -21.39 2.31 6.54
C MET A 159 -20.96 3.35 5.48
N ARG A 160 -21.69 3.44 4.35
CA ARG A 160 -21.53 4.45 3.30
C ARG A 160 -21.94 5.86 3.72
N LEU A 161 -22.91 5.98 4.64
CA LEU A 161 -23.38 7.28 5.12
C LEU A 161 -22.27 8.11 5.81
N LEU A 162 -21.31 7.46 6.48
CA LEU A 162 -20.19 8.16 7.11
C LEU A 162 -19.26 8.84 6.08
N PRO A 163 -18.66 8.15 5.09
CA PRO A 163 -17.96 8.77 3.96
C PRO A 163 -18.77 9.85 3.26
N ALA A 164 -20.09 9.66 3.14
CA ALA A 164 -20.96 10.65 2.49
C ALA A 164 -21.09 11.92 3.34
N ILE A 165 -21.26 11.80 4.66
CA ILE A 165 -21.23 12.92 5.60
C ILE A 165 -19.86 13.62 5.58
N CYS A 166 -18.75 12.88 5.54
CA CYS A 166 -17.41 13.45 5.36
C CYS A 166 -17.32 14.28 4.06
N GLY A 167 -17.80 13.73 2.93
CA GLY A 167 -17.82 14.40 1.63
C GLY A 167 -18.73 15.63 1.58
N ILE A 168 -19.88 15.59 2.25
CA ILE A 168 -20.79 16.72 2.42
C ILE A 168 -20.11 17.82 3.24
N ALA A 169 -19.41 17.48 4.32
CA ALA A 169 -18.73 18.42 5.19
C ALA A 169 -17.60 19.20 4.50
N VAL A 170 -16.99 18.68 3.42
CA VAL A 170 -15.98 19.42 2.64
C VAL A 170 -16.54 20.71 2.06
N VAL A 171 -17.85 20.76 1.75
CA VAL A 171 -18.51 21.90 1.09
C VAL A 171 -18.60 23.15 1.99
N PRO A 172 -19.12 23.10 3.24
CA PRO A 172 -19.01 24.22 4.16
C PRO A 172 -17.54 24.48 4.57
N THR A 173 -16.69 23.45 4.70
CA THR A 173 -15.28 23.66 5.06
C THR A 173 -14.51 24.45 4.00
N ILE A 174 -14.66 24.17 2.70
CA ILE A 174 -14.01 24.97 1.65
C ILE A 174 -14.61 26.37 1.54
N PHE A 175 -15.92 26.52 1.73
CA PHE A 175 -16.57 27.84 1.77
C PHE A 175 -15.96 28.70 2.88
N LEU A 176 -15.87 28.17 4.11
CA LEU A 176 -15.26 28.87 5.25
C LEU A 176 -13.75 29.09 5.04
N THR A 177 -13.04 28.19 4.35
CA THR A 177 -11.60 28.38 4.03
C THR A 177 -11.42 29.59 3.10
N MET A 178 -12.25 29.70 2.06
CA MET A 178 -12.27 30.88 1.18
C MET A 178 -12.65 32.17 1.92
N LYS A 179 -13.56 32.09 2.90
CA LYS A 179 -13.92 33.24 3.75
C LYS A 179 -12.78 33.66 4.69
N ALA A 180 -12.09 32.71 5.32
CA ALA A 180 -10.91 32.97 6.16
C ALA A 180 -9.75 33.57 5.35
N ALA A 181 -9.60 33.18 4.07
CA ALA A 181 -8.68 33.80 3.11
C ALA A 181 -9.17 35.18 2.57
N GLY A 182 -10.17 35.79 3.20
CA GLY A 182 -10.69 37.12 2.84
C GLY A 182 -11.35 37.24 1.47
N CYS A 183 -11.72 36.11 0.83
CA CYS A 183 -12.33 36.14 -0.50
C CYS A 183 -13.82 36.52 -0.46
N SER A 184 -14.31 37.01 -1.60
CA SER A 184 -15.72 37.34 -1.79
C SER A 184 -16.62 36.12 -1.62
N THR A 185 -17.87 36.37 -1.24
CA THR A 185 -18.91 35.33 -1.16
C THR A 185 -19.13 34.64 -2.52
N ALA A 186 -18.91 35.34 -3.65
CA ALA A 186 -18.96 34.75 -4.99
C ALA A 186 -17.85 33.70 -5.20
N ALA A 187 -16.61 33.99 -4.80
CA ALA A 187 -15.49 33.06 -4.89
C ALA A 187 -15.62 31.87 -3.91
N ALA A 188 -16.15 32.11 -2.70
CA ALA A 188 -16.48 31.03 -1.76
C ALA A 188 -17.62 30.12 -2.28
N THR A 189 -18.64 30.72 -2.92
CA THR A 189 -19.72 30.00 -3.60
C THR A 189 -19.22 29.18 -4.78
N LEU A 190 -18.28 29.72 -5.57
CA LEU A 190 -17.61 29.00 -6.66
C LEU A 190 -16.87 27.76 -6.11
N ALA A 191 -15.93 27.93 -5.18
CA ALA A 191 -15.15 26.84 -4.61
C ALA A 191 -16.02 25.70 -4.08
N ALA A 192 -17.03 26.04 -3.27
CA ALA A 192 -17.98 25.07 -2.71
C ALA A 192 -18.84 24.41 -3.80
N GLY A 193 -19.30 25.16 -4.81
CA GLY A 193 -20.03 24.63 -5.96
C GLY A 193 -19.21 23.65 -6.80
N LEU A 194 -17.90 23.89 -6.99
CA LEU A 194 -17.03 22.95 -7.69
C LEU A 194 -16.88 21.63 -6.91
N ILE A 195 -16.68 21.70 -5.59
CA ILE A 195 -16.63 20.49 -4.74
C ILE A 195 -17.96 19.73 -4.73
N VAL A 196 -19.11 20.40 -4.83
CA VAL A 196 -20.42 19.74 -4.97
C VAL A 196 -20.52 18.94 -6.27
N PHE A 197 -20.09 19.53 -7.40
CA PHE A 197 -20.28 19.00 -8.75
C PHE A 197 -19.03 18.36 -9.38
N ASP A 198 -18.07 17.89 -8.57
CA ASP A 198 -17.01 17.00 -9.06
C ASP A 198 -17.41 15.51 -8.94
N ASN A 199 -17.23 14.76 -10.04
CA ASN A 199 -17.64 13.36 -10.14
C ASN A 199 -16.75 12.41 -9.32
N ALA A 200 -15.45 12.67 -9.21
CA ALA A 200 -14.52 11.81 -8.48
C ALA A 200 -14.72 11.95 -6.97
N LEU A 201 -14.82 13.19 -6.47
CA LEU A 201 -15.14 13.50 -5.07
C LEU A 201 -16.52 12.97 -4.66
N ALA A 202 -17.50 13.00 -5.57
CA ALA A 202 -18.80 12.39 -5.32
C ALA A 202 -18.71 10.86 -5.17
N THR A 203 -18.09 10.18 -6.15
CA THR A 203 -17.91 8.72 -6.17
C THR A 203 -17.15 8.21 -4.95
N GLN A 204 -16.02 8.86 -4.60
CA GLN A 204 -15.23 8.48 -3.43
C GLN A 204 -15.98 8.67 -2.10
N SER A 205 -16.75 9.76 -1.95
CA SER A 205 -17.56 9.96 -0.75
C SER A 205 -18.78 9.05 -0.61
N ARG A 206 -19.15 8.33 -1.67
CA ARG A 206 -20.38 7.52 -1.69
C ARG A 206 -20.20 6.12 -1.12
N LEU A 207 -18.98 5.62 -1.13
CA LEU A 207 -18.64 4.21 -0.90
C LEU A 207 -17.92 4.03 0.44
N ILE A 208 -17.75 2.80 0.91
CA ILE A 208 -17.05 2.44 2.15
C ILE A 208 -15.53 2.61 1.93
N LEU A 209 -15.06 3.85 1.76
CA LEU A 209 -13.69 4.20 1.35
C LEU A 209 -13.04 5.20 2.32
N LEU A 210 -11.70 5.12 2.47
CA LEU A 210 -10.96 5.99 3.41
C LEU A 210 -10.59 7.38 2.88
N ASP A 211 -10.69 7.64 1.58
CA ASP A 211 -10.26 8.92 1.02
C ASP A 211 -11.24 10.06 1.37
N ALA A 212 -12.53 9.78 1.58
CA ALA A 212 -13.46 10.81 2.04
C ALA A 212 -13.15 11.32 3.47
N PRO A 213 -12.89 10.45 4.47
CA PRO A 213 -12.23 10.84 5.72
C PRO A 213 -10.91 11.60 5.52
N LEU A 214 -10.02 11.17 4.62
CA LEU A 214 -8.74 11.85 4.35
C LEU A 214 -8.97 13.30 3.87
N ILE A 215 -9.86 13.48 2.90
CA ILE A 215 -10.14 14.79 2.28
C ILE A 215 -10.78 15.74 3.30
N ILE A 216 -11.72 15.28 4.15
CA ILE A 216 -12.30 16.17 5.17
C ILE A 216 -11.29 16.56 6.26
N PHE A 217 -10.41 15.66 6.73
CA PHE A 217 -9.37 16.07 7.69
C PHE A 217 -8.32 16.98 7.04
N THR A 218 -7.96 16.75 5.78
CA THR A 218 -7.12 17.68 5.00
C THR A 218 -7.78 19.06 4.90
N ALA A 219 -9.07 19.11 4.56
CA ALA A 219 -9.84 20.34 4.41
C ALA A 219 -10.01 21.10 5.74
N ILE A 220 -10.30 20.40 6.84
CA ILE A 220 -10.40 20.99 8.19
C ILE A 220 -9.04 21.52 8.65
N THR A 221 -7.94 20.82 8.33
CA THR A 221 -6.58 21.31 8.59
C THR A 221 -6.28 22.57 7.78
N GLY A 222 -6.67 22.59 6.50
CA GLY A 222 -6.57 23.77 5.64
C GLY A 222 -7.36 24.96 6.20
N LEU A 223 -8.62 24.76 6.60
CA LEU A 223 -9.45 25.77 7.26
C LEU A 223 -8.79 26.30 8.54
N ALA A 224 -8.37 25.40 9.45
CA ALA A 224 -7.76 25.80 10.71
C ALA A 224 -6.46 26.57 10.51
N TRP A 225 -5.64 26.17 9.52
CA TRP A 225 -4.43 26.88 9.14
C TRP A 225 -4.73 28.25 8.53
N THR A 226 -5.67 28.36 7.59
CA THR A 226 -6.05 29.65 6.99
C THR A 226 -6.65 30.61 8.03
N SER A 227 -7.47 30.13 8.96
CA SER A 227 -7.95 30.93 10.09
C SER A 227 -6.82 31.34 11.05
N PHE A 228 -5.82 30.47 11.28
CA PHE A 228 -4.61 30.82 12.01
C PHE A 228 -3.80 31.91 11.28
N LEU A 229 -3.65 31.84 9.96
CA LEU A 229 -3.01 32.90 9.15
C LEU A 229 -3.77 34.24 9.32
N ASN A 230 -5.10 34.24 9.18
CA ASN A 230 -5.93 35.44 9.35
C ASN A 230 -5.71 36.11 10.72
N VAL A 231 -5.65 35.34 11.81
CA VAL A 231 -5.41 35.89 13.16
C VAL A 231 -3.94 36.29 13.35
N HIS A 232 -2.99 35.55 12.79
CA HIS A 232 -1.57 35.84 12.94
C HIS A 232 -1.13 37.09 12.16
N GLU A 233 -1.67 37.33 10.97
CA GLU A 233 -1.32 38.46 10.11
C GLU A 233 -1.78 39.81 10.65
N GLN A 234 -2.78 39.83 11.54
CA GLN A 234 -3.17 41.03 12.31
C GLN A 234 -2.05 41.52 13.26
N GLY A 235 -0.96 40.75 13.41
CA GLY A 235 0.29 41.22 13.99
C GLY A 235 0.50 40.81 15.45
N HIS A 236 1.46 41.50 16.09
CA HIS A 236 1.94 41.14 17.43
C HIS A 236 0.88 41.32 18.53
N SER A 237 -0.18 42.10 18.28
CA SER A 237 -1.31 42.33 19.19
C SER A 237 -2.22 41.10 19.34
N GLN A 238 -2.37 40.29 18.29
CA GLN A 238 -3.19 39.07 18.28
C GLN A 238 -2.41 37.79 18.60
N ALA A 239 -1.07 37.87 18.63
CA ALA A 239 -0.21 36.74 18.99
C ALA A 239 -0.52 36.20 20.40
N PHE A 240 -0.59 34.88 20.54
CA PHE A 240 -0.89 34.17 21.81
C PHE A 240 -2.25 34.48 22.45
N THR A 241 -3.17 35.14 21.75
CA THR A 241 -4.58 35.25 22.18
C THR A 241 -5.27 33.88 22.20
N PRO A 242 -6.42 33.72 22.89
CA PRO A 242 -7.18 32.47 22.86
C PRO A 242 -7.54 32.02 21.44
N ASN A 243 -7.87 32.94 20.54
CA ASN A 243 -8.19 32.63 19.14
C ASN A 243 -6.95 32.16 18.35
N TRP A 244 -5.79 32.76 18.59
CA TRP A 244 -4.51 32.34 17.99
C TRP A 244 -4.13 30.92 18.44
N TRP A 245 -4.27 30.62 19.73
CA TRP A 245 -4.04 29.27 20.27
C TRP A 245 -5.07 28.25 19.79
N PHE A 246 -6.35 28.62 19.72
CA PHE A 246 -7.43 27.76 19.23
C PHE A 246 -7.14 27.29 17.80
N TRP A 247 -6.90 28.22 16.87
CA TRP A 247 -6.65 27.84 15.48
C TRP A 247 -5.33 27.07 15.28
N LEU A 248 -4.29 27.38 16.04
CA LEU A 248 -3.03 26.63 16.02
C LEU A 248 -3.20 25.19 16.56
N ALA A 249 -3.95 25.02 17.65
CA ALA A 249 -4.24 23.70 18.24
C ALA A 249 -5.19 22.87 17.36
N CYS A 250 -6.20 23.51 16.74
CA CYS A 250 -7.06 22.86 15.75
C CYS A 250 -6.28 22.43 14.50
N THR A 251 -5.29 23.21 14.04
CA THR A 251 -4.37 22.80 12.98
C THR A 251 -3.59 21.56 13.40
N GLY A 252 -3.04 21.55 14.62
CA GLY A 252 -2.35 20.39 15.21
C GLY A 252 -3.20 19.13 15.26
N LEU A 253 -4.43 19.25 15.73
CA LEU A 253 -5.39 18.14 15.78
C LEU A 253 -5.75 17.64 14.38
N GLY A 254 -5.95 18.55 13.42
CA GLY A 254 -6.20 18.23 12.02
C GLY A 254 -5.05 17.48 11.35
N LEU A 255 -3.81 17.95 11.55
CA LEU A 255 -2.60 17.25 11.07
C LEU A 255 -2.51 15.83 11.65
N GLY A 256 -2.74 15.69 12.97
CA GLY A 256 -2.79 14.39 13.64
C GLY A 256 -3.86 13.46 13.07
N ALA A 257 -5.08 13.97 12.85
CA ALA A 257 -6.16 13.19 12.24
C ALA A 257 -5.87 12.78 10.80
N THR A 258 -5.33 13.70 9.98
CA THR A 258 -5.03 13.46 8.56
C THR A 258 -3.98 12.37 8.39
N VAL A 259 -2.85 12.46 9.11
CA VAL A 259 -1.82 11.40 9.08
C VAL A 259 -2.30 10.08 9.71
N SER A 260 -3.26 10.13 10.64
CA SER A 260 -3.90 8.93 11.20
C SER A 260 -4.87 8.23 10.24
N VAL A 261 -5.20 8.80 9.08
CA VAL A 261 -5.97 8.14 8.01
C VAL A 261 -5.05 7.48 6.97
N LYS A 262 -4.15 8.24 6.36
CA LYS A 262 -3.26 7.79 5.27
C LYS A 262 -1.94 8.57 5.41
N TRP A 263 -0.80 7.95 5.15
CA TRP A 263 0.50 8.65 5.22
C TRP A 263 0.66 9.80 4.22
N VAL A 264 -0.26 9.94 3.25
CA VAL A 264 -0.44 11.17 2.44
C VAL A 264 -0.62 12.42 3.33
N GLY A 265 -1.14 12.29 4.56
CA GLY A 265 -1.19 13.38 5.55
C GLY A 265 0.17 13.93 5.99
N LEU A 266 1.28 13.21 5.73
CA LEU A 266 2.64 13.73 5.89
C LEU A 266 2.89 14.92 4.95
N PHE A 267 2.22 14.98 3.80
CA PHE A 267 2.31 16.11 2.87
C PHE A 267 1.60 17.36 3.42
N THR A 268 0.50 17.17 4.15
CA THR A 268 -0.17 18.25 4.89
C THR A 268 0.72 18.78 6.02
N ILE A 269 1.44 17.88 6.71
CA ILE A 269 2.47 18.24 7.71
C ILE A 269 3.64 18.98 7.06
N ALA A 270 4.14 18.54 5.91
CA ALA A 270 5.22 19.20 5.19
C ALA A 270 4.82 20.61 4.70
N TRP A 271 3.60 20.76 4.16
CA TRP A 271 3.04 22.05 3.76
C TRP A 271 2.94 23.03 4.92
N VAL A 272 2.22 22.67 6.00
CA VAL A 272 2.09 23.53 7.19
C VAL A 272 3.46 23.78 7.83
N GLY A 273 4.34 22.77 7.88
CA GLY A 273 5.71 22.87 8.39
C GLY A 273 6.55 23.89 7.63
N SER A 274 6.56 23.85 6.29
CA SER A 274 7.31 24.80 5.45
C SER A 274 6.86 26.25 5.67
N LEU A 275 5.54 26.48 5.76
CA LEU A 275 4.98 27.80 6.04
C LEU A 275 5.24 28.24 7.50
N THR A 276 5.29 27.29 8.44
CA THR A 276 5.66 27.54 9.84
C THR A 276 7.13 27.94 9.97
N ILE A 277 8.03 27.32 9.20
CA ILE A 277 9.45 27.69 9.12
C ILE A 277 9.59 29.10 8.51
N LEU A 278 8.89 29.39 7.42
CA LEU A 278 8.87 30.71 6.79
C LEU A 278 8.34 31.81 7.74
N GLN A 279 7.31 31.51 8.54
CA GLN A 279 6.84 32.41 9.61
C GLN A 279 7.88 32.63 10.70
N LEU A 280 8.53 31.58 11.21
CA LEU A 280 9.56 31.68 12.24
C LEU A 280 10.81 32.44 11.75
N TRP A 281 11.17 32.29 10.48
CA TRP A 281 12.19 33.09 9.80
C TRP A 281 11.79 34.56 9.71
N SER A 282 10.55 34.84 9.29
CA SER A 282 10.02 36.20 9.18
C SER A 282 9.95 36.91 10.55
N LEU A 283 9.55 36.18 11.59
CA LEU A 283 9.54 36.65 12.98
C LEU A 283 10.95 36.83 13.57
N LEU A 284 11.96 36.11 13.08
CA LEU A 284 13.36 36.31 13.46
C LEU A 284 13.93 37.60 12.83
N GLY A 285 13.42 37.99 11.65
CA GLY A 285 13.78 39.25 10.98
C GLY A 285 13.17 40.51 11.60
N ASP A 286 12.07 40.41 12.36
CA ASP A 286 11.44 41.56 13.01
C ASP A 286 12.14 41.94 14.34
N THR A 287 13.31 42.54 14.19
CA THR A 287 14.13 43.07 15.28
C THR A 287 13.51 44.27 16.02
N LYS A 288 12.32 44.74 15.62
CA LYS A 288 11.61 45.87 16.25
C LYS A 288 10.52 45.42 17.21
N ASN A 289 9.70 44.44 16.80
CA ASN A 289 8.55 43.99 17.60
C ASN A 289 8.77 42.63 18.28
N VAL A 290 9.70 41.79 17.80
CA VAL A 290 9.89 40.42 18.29
C VAL A 290 11.19 40.31 19.10
N SER A 291 11.04 40.26 20.43
CA SER A 291 12.16 39.91 21.31
C SER A 291 12.54 38.44 21.18
N ALA A 292 13.79 38.06 21.52
CA ALA A 292 14.19 36.65 21.56
C ALA A 292 13.28 35.79 22.47
N SER A 293 12.78 36.33 23.59
CA SER A 293 11.80 35.64 24.44
C SER A 293 10.45 35.44 23.73
N THR A 294 10.00 36.43 22.96
CA THR A 294 8.79 36.35 22.13
C THR A 294 8.96 35.30 21.02
N TRP A 295 10.14 35.25 20.39
CA TRP A 295 10.46 34.26 19.36
C TRP A 295 10.48 32.83 19.96
N MET A 296 11.13 32.61 21.11
CA MET A 296 11.12 31.31 21.79
C MET A 296 9.71 30.86 22.18
N LYS A 297 8.84 31.78 22.61
CA LYS A 297 7.40 31.48 22.84
C LYS A 297 6.70 31.05 21.55
N HIS A 298 6.96 31.74 20.43
CA HIS A 298 6.40 31.35 19.13
C HIS A 298 6.91 29.99 18.65
N PHE A 299 8.20 29.68 18.87
CA PHE A 299 8.80 28.38 18.57
C PHE A 299 8.14 27.27 19.39
N PHE A 300 8.13 27.37 20.72
CA PHE A 300 7.56 26.31 21.59
C PHE A 300 6.05 26.15 21.41
N ALA A 301 5.29 27.22 21.18
CA ALA A 301 3.87 27.13 20.85
C ALA A 301 3.62 26.33 19.56
N ARG A 302 4.40 26.60 18.52
CA ARG A 302 4.34 25.86 17.25
C ARG A 302 4.82 24.42 17.40
N ALA A 303 5.91 24.16 18.12
CA ALA A 303 6.39 22.79 18.37
C ALA A 303 5.37 21.96 19.16
N TRP A 304 4.75 22.52 20.19
CA TRP A 304 3.72 21.82 20.96
C TRP A 304 2.47 21.52 20.11
N CYS A 305 1.92 22.53 19.42
CA CYS A 305 0.70 22.35 18.65
C CYS A 305 0.90 21.60 17.34
N LEU A 306 1.99 21.82 16.59
CA LEU A 306 2.19 21.26 15.25
C LEU A 306 3.11 20.02 15.21
N ILE A 307 3.62 19.56 16.37
CA ILE A 307 4.32 18.27 16.50
C ILE A 307 3.74 17.48 17.67
N GLY A 308 3.70 18.05 18.88
CA GLY A 308 3.22 17.37 20.10
C GLY A 308 1.79 16.83 19.96
N ILE A 309 0.82 17.68 19.63
CA ILE A 309 -0.59 17.27 19.43
C ILE A 309 -0.73 16.21 18.32
N PRO A 310 -0.19 16.41 17.08
CA PRO A 310 -0.25 15.38 16.03
C PRO A 310 0.29 14.01 16.45
N VAL A 311 1.47 13.97 17.08
CA VAL A 311 2.13 12.72 17.51
C VAL A 311 1.32 12.03 18.59
N THR A 312 0.84 12.76 19.60
CA THR A 312 -0.03 12.21 20.66
C THR A 312 -1.32 11.65 20.08
N PHE A 313 -1.96 12.34 19.12
CA PHE A 313 -3.18 11.87 18.48
C PHE A 313 -2.93 10.59 17.64
N TYR A 314 -1.87 10.58 16.83
CA TYR A 314 -1.48 9.41 16.02
C TYR A 314 -1.24 8.17 16.89
N MET A 315 -0.45 8.32 17.96
CA MET A 315 -0.21 7.24 18.93
C MET A 315 -1.50 6.78 19.63
N ALA A 316 -2.41 7.69 19.97
CA ALA A 316 -3.70 7.34 20.57
C ALA A 316 -4.58 6.50 19.62
N MET A 317 -4.57 6.78 18.32
CA MET A 317 -5.31 5.97 17.34
C MET A 317 -4.74 4.55 17.20
N PHE A 318 -3.41 4.38 17.29
CA PHE A 318 -2.79 3.06 17.36
C PHE A 318 -3.05 2.35 18.70
N ALA A 319 -3.16 3.09 19.81
CA ALA A 319 -3.54 2.51 21.11
C ALA A 319 -4.98 1.96 21.09
N ILE A 320 -5.92 2.65 20.44
CA ILE A 320 -7.28 2.15 20.19
C ILE A 320 -7.24 0.91 19.29
N HIS A 321 -6.51 0.96 18.17
CA HIS A 321 -6.34 -0.17 17.24
C HIS A 321 -5.85 -1.45 17.95
N PHE A 322 -4.78 -1.39 18.75
CA PHE A 322 -4.30 -2.53 19.55
C PHE A 322 -5.25 -2.93 20.69
N THR A 323 -6.09 -2.01 21.18
CA THR A 323 -7.09 -2.32 22.22
C THR A 323 -8.25 -3.13 21.66
N CYS A 324 -8.65 -2.87 20.41
CA CYS A 324 -9.69 -3.61 19.69
C CYS A 324 -9.17 -4.96 19.14
N LEU A 325 -7.97 -4.97 18.55
CA LEU A 325 -7.42 -6.15 17.86
C LEU A 325 -6.62 -7.04 18.82
N ARG A 326 -7.34 -7.86 19.58
CA ARG A 326 -6.77 -8.79 20.58
C ARG A 326 -6.75 -10.25 20.15
N ASN A 327 -7.54 -10.65 19.15
CA ASN A 327 -7.61 -12.03 18.67
C ASN A 327 -6.62 -12.25 17.52
N PRO A 328 -6.17 -13.49 17.26
CA PRO A 328 -5.40 -13.84 16.06
C PRO A 328 -6.19 -13.57 14.78
N GLY A 329 -5.47 -13.44 13.67
CA GLY A 329 -6.03 -13.18 12.35
C GLY A 329 -4.95 -13.11 11.29
N GLU A 330 -5.36 -13.05 10.02
CA GLU A 330 -4.51 -13.19 8.82
C GLU A 330 -3.27 -12.28 8.80
N GLY A 331 -3.28 -11.14 9.50
CA GLY A 331 -2.12 -10.25 9.56
C GLY A 331 -1.13 -10.53 10.68
N ASP A 332 -1.38 -11.51 11.57
CA ASP A 332 -0.50 -11.75 12.72
C ASP A 332 0.84 -12.40 12.33
N GLY A 333 0.85 -13.16 11.23
CA GLY A 333 2.06 -13.72 10.62
C GLY A 333 3.03 -12.69 10.03
N PHE A 334 2.67 -11.41 9.95
CA PHE A 334 3.61 -10.34 9.61
C PHE A 334 4.36 -9.78 10.85
N MET A 335 3.90 -10.10 12.06
CA MET A 335 4.45 -9.61 13.32
C MET A 335 5.38 -10.67 13.97
N SER A 336 6.27 -10.24 14.86
CA SER A 336 7.18 -11.14 15.58
C SER A 336 6.42 -12.07 16.53
N SER A 337 7.05 -13.18 16.93
CA SER A 337 6.46 -14.11 17.89
C SER A 337 6.21 -13.45 19.26
N GLU A 338 7.04 -12.48 19.66
CA GLU A 338 6.83 -11.64 20.84
C GLU A 338 5.53 -10.84 20.73
N PHE A 339 5.25 -10.19 19.59
CA PHE A 339 3.98 -9.50 19.35
C PHE A 339 2.80 -10.48 19.33
N GLN A 340 2.93 -11.60 18.61
CA GLN A 340 1.87 -12.62 18.52
C GLN A 340 1.52 -13.19 19.91
N SER A 341 2.49 -13.31 20.83
CA SER A 341 2.27 -13.73 22.23
C SER A 341 1.39 -12.78 23.07
N THR A 342 1.10 -11.57 22.55
CA THR A 342 0.17 -10.60 23.16
C THR A 342 -1.26 -10.73 22.66
N LEU A 343 -1.51 -11.57 21.64
CA LEU A 343 -2.84 -11.90 21.16
C LEU A 343 -3.40 -13.09 21.96
N ASN A 344 -4.74 -13.11 22.11
CA ASN A 344 -5.48 -14.25 22.66
C ASN A 344 -5.13 -15.53 21.87
N SER A 345 -5.16 -16.70 22.52
CA SER A 345 -4.83 -18.04 21.97
C SER A 345 -3.49 -18.24 21.21
N LYS A 346 -2.72 -17.19 20.92
CA LYS A 346 -1.32 -17.25 20.43
C LYS A 346 -0.27 -17.15 21.55
N GLY A 347 -0.69 -16.93 22.80
CA GLY A 347 0.21 -16.98 23.96
C GLY A 347 0.81 -18.37 24.18
N MET A 348 2.12 -18.45 24.39
CA MET A 348 2.81 -19.72 24.67
C MET A 348 2.78 -20.11 26.15
N ARG A 349 2.91 -21.43 26.42
CA ARG A 349 3.34 -21.96 27.72
C ARG A 349 4.80 -21.59 27.98
N ASP A 350 5.18 -21.50 29.25
CA ASP A 350 6.58 -21.32 29.63
C ASP A 350 7.36 -22.63 29.38
N VAL A 351 8.54 -22.54 28.78
CA VAL A 351 9.34 -23.68 28.28
C VAL A 351 10.71 -23.72 28.94
N SER A 352 11.34 -24.89 29.01
CA SER A 352 12.63 -25.06 29.70
C SER A 352 13.73 -24.20 29.06
N ALA A 353 14.44 -23.44 29.88
CA ALA A 353 15.37 -22.39 29.43
C ALA A 353 16.63 -22.98 28.78
N ASP A 354 17.32 -23.88 29.46
CA ASP A 354 18.55 -24.49 28.98
C ASP A 354 18.27 -25.68 28.04
N VAL A 355 19.01 -25.75 26.93
CA VAL A 355 18.89 -26.80 25.91
C VAL A 355 20.05 -27.78 26.05
N ALA A 356 19.76 -29.07 25.94
CA ALA A 356 20.73 -30.16 26.09
C ALA A 356 20.67 -31.14 24.93
N PHE A 357 21.71 -31.97 24.78
CA PHE A 357 21.60 -33.19 24.00
C PHE A 357 20.51 -34.09 24.60
N GLY A 358 19.63 -34.63 23.75
CA GLY A 358 18.39 -35.28 24.18
C GLY A 358 17.15 -34.36 24.20
N SER A 359 17.30 -33.05 24.04
CA SER A 359 16.15 -32.13 23.93
C SER A 359 15.38 -32.37 22.63
N LYS A 360 14.05 -32.38 22.72
CA LYS A 360 13.13 -32.18 21.60
C LYS A 360 12.83 -30.69 21.49
N VAL A 361 13.13 -30.09 20.34
CA VAL A 361 13.04 -28.65 20.13
C VAL A 361 12.29 -28.29 18.85
N SER A 362 11.71 -27.09 18.81
CA SER A 362 11.32 -26.44 17.55
C SER A 362 12.26 -25.27 17.27
N ILE A 363 12.85 -25.25 16.07
CA ILE A 363 13.81 -24.24 15.64
C ILE A 363 13.09 -23.28 14.69
N ARG A 364 13.18 -21.97 14.94
CA ARG A 364 12.50 -20.91 14.18
C ARG A 364 13.52 -19.97 13.55
N HIS A 365 13.34 -19.66 12.27
CA HIS A 365 14.18 -18.66 11.59
C HIS A 365 13.81 -17.25 12.05
N TRP A 366 14.80 -16.35 12.12
CA TRP A 366 14.60 -15.03 12.74
C TRP A 366 14.14 -13.94 11.77
N ASN A 367 14.67 -13.90 10.54
CA ASN A 367 14.45 -12.77 9.62
C ASN A 367 13.26 -12.94 8.65
N THR A 368 12.64 -14.12 8.60
CA THR A 368 11.55 -14.42 7.66
C THR A 368 10.34 -15.06 8.33
N GLN A 369 9.16 -14.80 7.77
CA GLN A 369 7.90 -15.28 8.33
C GLN A 369 7.55 -16.72 7.96
N GLY A 370 8.39 -17.39 7.16
CA GLY A 370 8.31 -18.83 6.91
C GLY A 370 8.32 -19.68 8.19
N GLY A 371 8.89 -19.20 9.29
CA GLY A 371 8.67 -19.79 10.61
C GLY A 371 9.62 -20.91 11.01
N TYR A 372 9.10 -22.13 11.23
CA TYR A 372 9.84 -23.23 11.84
C TYR A 372 10.54 -24.11 10.81
N LEU A 373 11.74 -24.59 11.14
CA LEU A 373 12.41 -25.65 10.40
C LEU A 373 11.53 -26.90 10.40
N HIS A 374 11.16 -27.38 9.23
CA HIS A 374 10.11 -28.37 9.04
C HIS A 374 10.55 -29.44 8.03
N SER A 375 10.03 -30.65 8.18
CA SER A 375 10.20 -31.74 7.19
C SER A 375 9.00 -32.67 7.20
N HIS A 376 8.62 -33.20 6.04
CA HIS A 376 7.51 -34.14 5.87
C HIS A 376 7.89 -35.16 4.80
N ALA A 377 7.16 -36.28 4.69
CA ALA A 377 7.57 -37.44 3.89
C ALA A 377 7.66 -37.24 2.36
N SER A 378 7.43 -36.04 1.83
CA SER A 378 7.60 -35.72 0.42
C SER A 378 9.09 -35.55 0.06
N MET A 379 9.45 -35.96 -1.15
CA MET A 379 10.81 -35.82 -1.70
C MET A 379 10.91 -34.59 -2.60
N TYR A 380 12.12 -34.09 -2.85
CA TYR A 380 12.36 -33.11 -3.92
C TYR A 380 12.15 -33.77 -5.30
N PRO A 381 11.55 -33.07 -6.29
CA PRO A 381 11.40 -33.61 -7.65
C PRO A 381 12.73 -33.59 -8.43
N THR A 382 13.59 -32.62 -8.12
CA THR A 382 14.90 -32.35 -8.72
C THR A 382 16.00 -32.50 -7.65
N GLY A 383 17.21 -32.00 -7.91
CA GLY A 383 18.31 -32.01 -6.94
C GLY A 383 18.72 -33.43 -6.52
N SER A 384 18.82 -33.67 -5.22
CA SER A 384 19.18 -34.97 -4.64
C SER A 384 18.04 -36.00 -4.62
N LYS A 385 16.79 -35.55 -4.83
CA LYS A 385 15.55 -36.33 -4.66
C LYS A 385 15.38 -36.95 -3.26
N GLN A 386 16.05 -36.38 -2.24
CA GLN A 386 15.84 -36.73 -0.83
C GLN A 386 14.61 -36.01 -0.24
N GLN A 387 14.32 -36.26 1.04
CA GLN A 387 13.13 -35.71 1.70
C GLN A 387 13.26 -34.19 1.91
N GLN A 388 12.17 -33.45 1.71
CA GLN A 388 12.18 -31.99 1.71
C GLN A 388 12.48 -31.39 3.10
N ILE A 389 13.24 -30.30 3.12
CA ILE A 389 13.38 -29.38 4.26
C ILE A 389 12.82 -28.03 3.86
N THR A 390 12.01 -27.45 4.75
CA THR A 390 11.31 -26.20 4.49
C THR A 390 11.21 -25.34 5.74
N LEU A 391 10.69 -24.13 5.56
CA LEU A 391 10.13 -23.32 6.62
C LEU A 391 8.59 -23.32 6.56
N TYR A 392 7.97 -23.82 7.62
CA TYR A 392 6.51 -23.87 7.78
C TYR A 392 6.03 -22.90 8.89
N PRO A 393 5.05 -21.99 8.63
CA PRO A 393 4.73 -20.90 9.56
C PRO A 393 3.90 -21.32 10.78
N HIS A 394 3.23 -22.48 10.72
CA HIS A 394 2.32 -22.97 11.76
C HIS A 394 3.01 -24.00 12.68
N LYS A 395 2.43 -24.23 13.86
CA LYS A 395 2.94 -25.24 14.80
C LYS A 395 2.45 -26.62 14.40
N ASP A 396 3.38 -27.55 14.28
CA ASP A 396 3.17 -28.92 13.81
C ASP A 396 4.10 -29.87 14.59
N GLU A 397 3.78 -31.17 14.63
CA GLU A 397 4.68 -32.19 15.17
C GLU A 397 5.89 -32.39 14.24
N ASN A 398 5.71 -32.14 12.94
CA ASN A 398 6.75 -32.12 11.90
C ASN A 398 7.70 -30.90 11.98
N ASN A 399 7.62 -30.11 13.05
CA ASN A 399 8.58 -29.06 13.40
C ASN A 399 9.52 -29.50 14.55
N LEU A 400 9.42 -30.74 15.02
CA LEU A 400 10.15 -31.25 16.19
C LEU A 400 11.44 -31.97 15.80
N TRP A 401 12.53 -31.42 16.30
CA TRP A 401 13.90 -31.91 16.09
C TRP A 401 14.47 -32.39 17.41
N PHE A 402 15.01 -33.61 17.43
CA PHE A 402 15.74 -34.17 18.56
C PHE A 402 17.23 -33.89 18.38
N LEU A 403 17.89 -33.41 19.45
CA LEU A 403 19.27 -32.94 19.40
C LEU A 403 20.24 -34.07 19.79
N GLU A 404 20.84 -34.71 18.77
CA GLU A 404 21.88 -35.73 18.95
C GLU A 404 23.29 -35.11 19.01
N ASN A 405 24.17 -35.74 19.77
CA ASN A 405 25.61 -35.50 19.74
C ASN A 405 26.27 -36.23 18.54
N GLN A 406 27.53 -35.91 18.23
CA GLN A 406 28.31 -36.59 17.18
C GLN A 406 28.29 -38.12 17.36
N THR A 407 28.63 -38.57 18.57
CA THR A 407 28.64 -39.97 19.02
C THR A 407 27.52 -40.23 20.02
N TYR A 408 27.01 -41.46 20.05
CA TYR A 408 26.10 -41.91 21.11
C TYR A 408 26.86 -42.10 22.44
N PRO A 409 26.19 -41.95 23.60
CA PRO A 409 26.83 -42.13 24.90
C PRO A 409 27.32 -43.58 25.09
N GLU A 410 28.46 -43.76 25.76
CA GLU A 410 29.01 -45.10 26.03
C GLU A 410 28.01 -45.97 26.81
N GLY A 411 27.59 -47.09 26.20
CA GLY A 411 26.57 -48.00 26.73
C GLY A 411 25.12 -47.69 26.35
N GLY A 412 24.86 -46.62 25.59
CA GLY A 412 23.51 -46.14 25.27
C GLY A 412 22.75 -46.95 24.20
N ALA A 413 21.46 -47.21 24.45
CA ALA A 413 20.54 -47.86 23.52
C ALA A 413 20.00 -46.88 22.44
N GLY A 414 20.90 -46.26 21.66
CA GLY A 414 20.55 -45.30 20.61
C GLY A 414 19.91 -44.02 21.17
N LEU A 415 18.84 -43.54 20.51
CA LEU A 415 18.19 -42.24 20.78
C LEU A 415 17.81 -42.02 22.26
N THR A 416 17.34 -43.05 22.97
CA THR A 416 16.92 -42.93 24.38
C THR A 416 18.09 -42.91 25.37
N GLY A 417 19.34 -43.07 24.91
CA GLY A 417 20.53 -43.02 25.78
C GLY A 417 20.74 -41.69 26.50
N PHE A 418 20.20 -40.59 25.97
CA PHE A 418 20.23 -39.28 26.63
C PHE A 418 19.17 -39.15 27.76
N ASP A 419 18.09 -39.92 27.71
CA ASP A 419 16.99 -39.84 28.68
C ASP A 419 17.41 -40.34 30.08
N GLU A 420 18.42 -41.21 30.16
CA GLU A 420 18.93 -41.79 31.40
C GLU A 420 20.07 -40.97 32.03
N MET A 421 20.81 -40.18 31.23
CA MET A 421 21.96 -39.39 31.69
C MET A 421 21.56 -38.08 32.41
N ASN A 422 22.56 -37.33 32.87
CA ASN A 422 22.37 -35.94 33.28
C ASN A 422 22.43 -35.03 32.02
N PRO A 423 21.62 -33.97 31.91
CA PRO A 423 21.64 -33.07 30.76
C PRO A 423 23.04 -32.52 30.44
N ILE A 424 23.51 -32.74 29.22
CA ILE A 424 24.74 -32.15 28.69
C ILE A 424 24.32 -30.94 27.85
N TRP A 425 24.67 -29.74 28.31
CA TRP A 425 24.27 -28.49 27.67
C TRP A 425 24.94 -28.30 26.31
N ILE A 426 24.26 -27.62 25.39
CA ILE A 426 24.81 -27.29 24.07
C ILE A 426 25.52 -25.94 24.16
N GLU A 427 26.84 -25.96 24.18
CA GLU A 427 27.70 -24.77 24.30
C GLU A 427 28.08 -24.18 22.93
N ASP A 428 28.62 -22.95 22.93
CA ASP A 428 29.12 -22.30 21.72
C ASP A 428 30.24 -23.13 21.05
N GLY A 429 30.08 -23.44 19.76
CA GLY A 429 30.98 -24.33 19.02
C GLY A 429 30.65 -25.82 19.11
N ALA A 430 29.62 -26.24 19.86
CA ALA A 430 29.17 -27.64 19.90
C ALA A 430 28.70 -28.11 18.52
N ILE A 431 28.96 -29.39 18.19
CA ILE A 431 28.53 -30.02 16.93
C ILE A 431 27.37 -30.97 17.23
N ILE A 432 26.27 -30.77 16.53
CA ILE A 432 24.99 -31.47 16.72
C ILE A 432 24.58 -32.17 15.43
N LYS A 433 23.77 -33.24 15.55
CA LYS A 433 22.94 -33.76 14.45
C LYS A 433 21.48 -33.47 14.79
N LEU A 434 20.70 -33.01 13.80
CA LEU A 434 19.29 -32.65 13.99
C LEU A 434 18.40 -33.78 13.47
N TYR A 435 17.83 -34.58 14.37
CA TYR A 435 16.99 -35.74 14.04
C TYR A 435 15.50 -35.34 13.98
N HIS A 436 14.87 -35.49 12.81
CA HIS A 436 13.45 -35.23 12.62
C HIS A 436 12.60 -36.37 13.20
N VAL A 437 11.82 -36.07 14.24
CA VAL A 437 11.15 -37.08 15.07
C VAL A 437 10.10 -37.90 14.29
N SER A 438 9.36 -37.27 13.37
CA SER A 438 8.23 -37.92 12.68
C SER A 438 8.63 -38.88 11.54
N THR A 439 9.83 -38.73 10.98
CA THR A 439 10.25 -39.48 9.77
C THR A 439 11.54 -40.28 9.93
N ASP A 440 12.09 -40.35 11.14
CA ASP A 440 13.34 -41.06 11.47
C ASP A 440 14.53 -40.71 10.54
N ARG A 441 14.75 -39.41 10.29
CA ARG A 441 15.76 -38.84 9.37
C ARG A 441 16.54 -37.70 10.03
N ARG A 442 17.67 -37.28 9.45
CA ARG A 442 18.48 -36.14 9.90
C ARG A 442 18.48 -35.00 8.90
N LEU A 443 18.63 -33.76 9.40
CA LEU A 443 18.98 -32.61 8.58
C LEU A 443 20.35 -32.86 7.94
N HIS A 444 20.44 -32.71 6.62
CA HIS A 444 21.59 -33.07 5.80
C HIS A 444 21.89 -31.94 4.81
N SER A 445 23.15 -31.78 4.39
CA SER A 445 23.49 -30.90 3.26
C SER A 445 24.67 -31.43 2.45
N HIS A 446 24.60 -31.26 1.14
CA HIS A 446 25.50 -31.85 0.14
C HIS A 446 25.75 -30.89 -1.02
N ASP A 447 26.64 -31.21 -1.94
CA ASP A 447 26.96 -30.36 -3.10
C ASP A 447 25.99 -30.59 -4.28
N HIS A 448 24.68 -30.52 -3.97
CA HIS A 448 23.59 -30.36 -4.94
C HIS A 448 23.08 -28.92 -4.93
N ARG A 449 22.56 -28.42 -6.05
CA ARG A 449 21.89 -27.12 -6.14
C ARG A 449 20.49 -27.18 -5.50
N PRO A 450 20.05 -26.12 -4.80
CA PRO A 450 18.65 -26.01 -4.35
C PRO A 450 17.66 -26.08 -5.53
N PRO A 451 16.44 -26.58 -5.31
CA PRO A 451 15.47 -26.85 -6.38
C PRO A 451 14.72 -25.60 -6.90
N VAL A 452 14.94 -24.43 -6.31
CA VAL A 452 14.42 -23.13 -6.80
C VAL A 452 15.52 -22.09 -6.88
N THR A 453 16.33 -21.93 -5.83
CA THR A 453 17.45 -20.97 -5.84
C THR A 453 18.74 -21.64 -6.29
N GLU A 454 18.90 -21.84 -7.61
CA GLU A 454 20.08 -22.49 -8.24
C GLU A 454 21.40 -21.67 -8.17
N ALA A 455 21.51 -20.71 -7.25
CA ALA A 455 22.67 -19.84 -7.13
C ALA A 455 23.92 -20.58 -6.64
N ASP A 456 25.10 -20.29 -7.23
CA ASP A 456 26.31 -21.10 -7.01
C ASP A 456 26.80 -21.21 -5.56
N TRP A 457 26.50 -20.18 -4.76
CA TRP A 457 26.85 -20.08 -3.35
C TRP A 457 25.82 -20.74 -2.42
N GLN A 458 24.73 -21.30 -2.94
CA GLN A 458 23.76 -22.08 -2.17
C GLN A 458 23.82 -23.57 -2.53
N ASN A 459 23.67 -24.38 -1.48
CA ASN A 459 23.60 -25.83 -1.53
C ASN A 459 22.23 -26.29 -1.03
N GLU A 460 21.71 -27.39 -1.58
CA GLU A 460 20.48 -28.03 -1.12
C GLU A 460 20.61 -28.50 0.35
N VAL A 461 19.49 -28.45 1.07
CA VAL A 461 19.35 -29.00 2.43
C VAL A 461 18.17 -29.96 2.44
N SER A 462 18.39 -31.15 2.97
CA SER A 462 17.47 -32.30 2.84
C SER A 462 17.31 -33.06 4.16
N ALA A 463 16.37 -33.99 4.20
CA ALA A 463 16.24 -34.97 5.26
C ALA A 463 16.74 -36.36 4.77
N TYR A 464 17.86 -36.81 5.32
CA TYR A 464 18.54 -38.06 4.92
C TYR A 464 18.52 -39.14 6.03
N GLY A 465 18.92 -40.36 5.68
CA GLY A 465 18.95 -41.50 6.58
C GLY A 465 17.62 -42.25 6.72
N TYR A 466 17.54 -43.08 7.76
CA TYR A 466 16.41 -43.95 8.11
C TYR A 466 16.54 -44.40 9.58
N LYS A 467 15.49 -45.00 10.13
CA LYS A 467 15.47 -45.50 11.52
C LYS A 467 16.60 -46.51 11.78
N GLY A 468 17.49 -46.19 12.73
CA GLY A 468 18.65 -47.03 13.08
C GLY A 468 19.89 -46.78 12.22
N PHE A 469 19.86 -45.84 11.27
CA PHE A 469 21.07 -45.23 10.73
C PHE A 469 21.67 -44.29 11.79
N GLU A 470 22.98 -44.35 12.02
CA GLU A 470 23.66 -43.49 13.01
C GLU A 470 23.89 -42.05 12.51
N GLY A 471 23.72 -41.84 11.21
CA GLY A 471 24.05 -40.59 10.51
C GLY A 471 25.45 -40.62 9.91
N ASP A 472 25.74 -39.68 9.03
CA ASP A 472 27.08 -39.47 8.47
C ASP A 472 27.62 -38.05 8.75
N ALA A 473 28.77 -37.70 8.17
CA ALA A 473 29.43 -36.42 8.43
C ALA A 473 28.68 -35.21 7.84
N ASN A 474 27.81 -35.41 6.85
CA ASN A 474 26.97 -34.36 6.26
C ASN A 474 25.68 -34.09 7.05
N ASP A 475 25.40 -34.89 8.10
CA ASP A 475 24.34 -34.61 9.08
C ASP A 475 24.81 -33.66 10.21
N MET A 476 26.10 -33.29 10.23
CA MET A 476 26.73 -32.58 11.33
C MET A 476 26.76 -31.06 11.13
N PHE A 477 26.18 -30.34 12.10
CA PHE A 477 26.14 -28.88 12.12
C PHE A 477 26.79 -28.34 13.40
N ARG A 478 27.73 -27.41 13.27
CA ARG A 478 28.31 -26.67 14.39
C ARG A 478 27.40 -25.49 14.75
N VAL A 479 27.07 -25.36 16.03
CA VAL A 479 26.38 -24.21 16.60
C VAL A 479 27.36 -23.05 16.78
N GLU A 480 27.01 -21.87 16.29
CA GLU A 480 27.75 -20.61 16.52
C GLU A 480 26.81 -19.59 17.15
N ILE A 481 27.06 -19.22 18.41
CA ILE A 481 26.21 -18.32 19.18
C ILE A 481 26.53 -16.87 18.82
N VAL A 482 25.54 -16.13 18.32
CA VAL A 482 25.70 -14.72 17.94
C VAL A 482 25.56 -13.85 19.19
N LYS A 483 26.67 -13.72 19.94
CA LYS A 483 26.74 -13.10 21.29
C LYS A 483 26.30 -11.63 21.36
N LYS A 484 26.17 -10.96 20.20
CA LYS A 484 25.60 -9.60 20.07
C LYS A 484 24.07 -9.58 20.01
N MET A 485 23.43 -10.69 19.63
CA MET A 485 21.98 -10.83 19.46
C MET A 485 21.30 -11.71 20.53
N SER A 486 22.09 -12.44 21.34
CA SER A 486 21.57 -13.29 22.42
C SER A 486 21.35 -12.52 23.74
N ASP A 487 20.27 -12.82 24.45
CA ASP A 487 19.80 -12.11 25.65
C ASP A 487 20.39 -12.67 26.96
N GLY A 488 21.13 -11.84 27.69
CA GLY A 488 21.76 -12.20 28.97
C GLY A 488 23.17 -12.81 28.82
N PRO A 489 23.86 -13.14 29.94
CA PRO A 489 25.21 -13.72 29.89
C PRO A 489 25.19 -15.20 29.45
N VAL A 490 24.40 -16.04 30.13
CA VAL A 490 24.39 -17.51 29.91
C VAL A 490 24.03 -17.87 28.45
N ALA A 491 23.11 -17.12 27.83
CA ALA A 491 22.71 -17.29 26.43
C ALA A 491 23.80 -16.91 25.40
N LYS A 492 24.97 -16.46 25.85
CA LYS A 492 26.17 -16.16 25.03
C LYS A 492 27.27 -17.22 25.19
N GLU A 493 27.05 -18.17 26.10
CA GLU A 493 27.96 -19.27 26.44
C GLU A 493 27.33 -20.60 26.02
N ARG A 494 26.02 -20.78 26.27
CA ARG A 494 25.24 -21.96 25.87
C ARG A 494 23.88 -21.62 25.26
N VAL A 495 23.33 -22.57 24.50
CA VAL A 495 22.04 -22.45 23.83
C VAL A 495 20.89 -22.50 24.83
N ARG A 496 20.08 -21.44 24.80
CA ARG A 496 18.90 -21.24 25.63
C ARG A 496 17.69 -20.82 24.80
N THR A 497 16.56 -21.43 25.10
CA THR A 497 15.25 -21.25 24.44
C THR A 497 14.86 -19.77 24.43
N ILE A 498 14.40 -19.28 23.28
CA ILE A 498 14.05 -17.88 22.94
C ILE A 498 15.25 -16.90 23.02
N GLN A 499 16.04 -16.96 24.08
CA GLN A 499 17.12 -16.04 24.45
C GLN A 499 18.34 -16.11 23.54
N THR A 500 18.73 -17.31 23.07
CA THR A 500 19.91 -17.49 22.22
C THR A 500 19.56 -17.33 20.75
N LYS A 501 20.33 -16.50 20.05
CA LYS A 501 20.31 -16.37 18.58
C LYS A 501 21.61 -16.97 18.05
N PHE A 502 21.51 -17.99 17.20
CA PHE A 502 22.65 -18.78 16.75
C PHE A 502 22.59 -19.07 15.25
N ARG A 503 23.71 -19.54 14.69
CA ARG A 503 23.86 -20.01 13.32
C ARG A 503 24.23 -21.50 13.34
N LEU A 504 23.87 -22.23 12.29
CA LEU A 504 24.20 -23.65 12.13
C LEU A 504 25.12 -23.79 10.92
N ILE A 505 26.42 -24.03 11.15
CA ILE A 505 27.42 -24.21 10.10
C ILE A 505 27.57 -25.69 9.79
N HIS A 506 27.27 -26.09 8.57
CA HIS A 506 27.48 -27.45 8.10
C HIS A 506 28.98 -27.79 8.11
N THR A 507 29.38 -28.85 8.81
CA THR A 507 30.81 -29.05 9.12
C THR A 507 31.66 -29.46 7.93
N MET A 508 31.07 -30.15 6.93
CA MET A 508 31.83 -30.69 5.80
C MET A 508 32.07 -29.67 4.67
N SER A 509 31.15 -28.73 4.44
CA SER A 509 31.28 -27.73 3.36
C SER A 509 31.40 -26.27 3.85
N GLY A 510 31.29 -26.02 5.17
CA GLY A 510 31.45 -24.70 5.78
C GLY A 510 30.34 -23.69 5.46
N CYS A 511 29.33 -24.08 4.69
CA CYS A 511 28.13 -23.28 4.46
C CYS A 511 27.27 -23.18 5.73
N VAL A 512 26.37 -22.20 5.78
CA VAL A 512 25.53 -21.94 6.95
C VAL A 512 24.06 -22.11 6.58
N LEU A 513 23.29 -22.80 7.44
CA LEU A 513 21.85 -23.00 7.26
C LEU A 513 21.15 -21.65 7.11
N PHE A 514 20.43 -21.50 6.00
CA PHE A 514 19.98 -20.22 5.46
C PHE A 514 18.53 -20.31 5.00
N SER A 515 17.79 -19.21 5.10
CA SER A 515 16.47 -19.10 4.46
C SER A 515 16.14 -17.65 4.10
N HIS A 516 15.44 -17.48 2.99
CA HIS A 516 15.08 -16.22 2.34
C HIS A 516 13.63 -16.28 1.87
N LYS A 517 13.04 -15.16 1.41
CA LYS A 517 11.59 -15.04 1.17
C LYS A 517 11.05 -15.85 -0.04
N VAL A 518 11.85 -16.71 -0.66
CA VAL A 518 11.42 -17.57 -1.78
C VAL A 518 10.58 -18.74 -1.24
N LYS A 519 9.44 -18.97 -1.89
CA LYS A 519 8.60 -20.15 -1.67
C LYS A 519 8.97 -21.25 -2.65
N LEU A 520 8.85 -22.50 -2.20
CA LEU A 520 8.77 -23.66 -3.10
C LEU A 520 7.45 -23.63 -3.88
N PRO A 521 7.40 -24.15 -5.13
CA PRO A 521 6.16 -24.34 -5.88
C PRO A 521 5.15 -25.28 -5.20
N ALA A 522 4.05 -25.58 -5.88
CA ALA A 522 2.98 -26.45 -5.36
C ALA A 522 3.46 -27.83 -4.85
N TRP A 523 4.54 -28.39 -5.42
CA TRP A 523 5.14 -29.66 -4.96
C TRP A 523 5.80 -29.57 -3.57
N GLY A 524 6.11 -28.36 -3.11
CA GLY A 524 6.60 -28.03 -1.75
C GLY A 524 5.57 -27.24 -0.94
N PHE A 525 4.28 -27.34 -1.30
CA PHE A 525 3.14 -26.81 -0.55
C PHE A 525 3.19 -25.30 -0.23
N GLU A 526 3.82 -24.50 -1.11
CA GLU A 526 4.10 -23.07 -0.88
C GLU A 526 4.92 -22.74 0.39
N GLN A 527 5.60 -23.74 0.95
CA GLN A 527 6.47 -23.54 2.11
C GLN A 527 7.76 -22.80 1.69
N GLN A 528 8.41 -22.10 2.62
CA GLN A 528 9.55 -21.26 2.29
C GLN A 528 10.85 -22.10 2.19
N GLU A 529 11.71 -21.81 1.21
CA GLU A 529 12.92 -22.59 0.90
C GLU A 529 13.96 -22.52 2.02
N VAL A 530 14.69 -23.62 2.26
CA VAL A 530 15.82 -23.71 3.19
C VAL A 530 17.02 -24.27 2.43
N THR A 531 18.17 -23.62 2.58
CA THR A 531 19.41 -23.96 1.87
C THR A 531 20.61 -23.85 2.81
N CYS A 532 21.80 -24.23 2.36
CA CYS A 532 23.05 -24.02 3.07
C CYS A 532 23.93 -23.07 2.25
N ALA A 533 24.12 -21.85 2.74
CA ALA A 533 24.73 -20.76 1.99
C ALA A 533 26.21 -20.54 2.37
N LYS A 534 27.08 -20.59 1.37
CA LYS A 534 28.47 -20.10 1.42
C LYS A 534 28.40 -18.56 1.41
N GLY A 535 29.04 -17.88 2.37
CA GLY A 535 28.91 -16.42 2.51
C GLY A 535 27.55 -15.92 3.03
N ALA A 536 26.75 -16.78 3.66
CA ALA A 536 25.41 -16.48 4.20
C ALA A 536 25.32 -15.13 4.95
N THR A 537 24.42 -14.23 4.51
CA THR A 537 24.17 -12.96 5.21
C THR A 537 23.70 -13.21 6.64
N LEU A 538 24.12 -12.34 7.57
CA LEU A 538 23.86 -12.56 9.00
C LEU A 538 22.34 -12.71 9.29
N PRO A 539 21.43 -11.82 8.85
CA PRO A 539 20.00 -11.94 9.17
C PRO A 539 19.36 -13.25 8.70
N ASN A 540 19.68 -13.69 7.48
CA ASN A 540 19.11 -14.90 6.85
C ASN A 540 19.79 -16.21 7.30
N SER A 541 20.72 -16.14 8.27
CA SER A 541 21.32 -17.32 8.91
C SER A 541 21.08 -17.35 10.42
N ILE A 542 20.28 -16.44 10.99
CA ILE A 542 19.93 -16.47 12.42
C ILE A 542 18.74 -17.40 12.67
N TRP A 543 18.98 -18.39 13.51
CA TRP A 543 18.00 -19.31 14.07
C TRP A 543 17.90 -19.13 15.58
N TYR A 544 16.78 -19.57 16.16
CA TYR A 544 16.62 -19.72 17.60
C TYR A 544 15.62 -20.83 17.92
N ILE A 545 15.71 -21.40 19.11
CA ILE A 545 14.78 -22.43 19.58
C ILE A 545 13.57 -21.73 20.22
N GLU A 546 12.35 -22.03 19.76
CA GLU A 546 11.12 -21.47 20.35
C GLU A 546 10.56 -22.37 21.47
N SER A 547 10.58 -23.69 21.30
CA SER A 547 10.17 -24.65 22.34
C SER A 547 11.26 -25.69 22.60
N ASN A 548 11.37 -26.12 23.85
CA ASN A 548 12.33 -27.11 24.33
C ASN A 548 11.65 -28.01 25.37
N GLU A 549 11.79 -29.32 25.20
CA GLU A 549 11.29 -30.35 26.12
C GLU A 549 12.31 -31.50 26.22
N HIS A 550 12.63 -31.91 27.44
CA HIS A 550 13.67 -32.91 27.74
C HIS A 550 13.28 -33.67 29.02
N PRO A 551 13.29 -35.01 29.07
CA PRO A 551 12.71 -35.76 30.20
C PRO A 551 13.29 -35.42 31.59
N LYS A 552 14.59 -35.10 31.66
CA LYS A 552 15.28 -34.65 32.89
C LYS A 552 15.06 -33.18 33.27
N LEU A 553 14.36 -32.37 32.46
CA LEU A 553 14.09 -30.95 32.75
C LEU A 553 12.65 -30.81 33.28
N ASP A 554 12.47 -31.21 34.53
CA ASP A 554 11.19 -31.22 35.25
C ASP A 554 10.66 -29.80 35.56
N GLU A 555 9.55 -29.71 36.31
CA GLU A 555 8.90 -28.44 36.67
C GLU A 555 9.79 -27.49 37.51
N THR A 556 10.88 -27.98 38.09
CA THR A 556 11.85 -27.15 38.85
C THR A 556 12.92 -26.49 37.97
N ALA A 557 13.10 -26.94 36.73
CA ALA A 557 14.02 -26.33 35.77
C ALA A 557 13.59 -24.90 35.41
N GLU A 558 14.56 -24.00 35.19
CA GLU A 558 14.28 -22.61 34.81
C GLU A 558 13.38 -22.54 33.57
N ARG A 559 12.34 -21.72 33.62
CA ARG A 559 11.35 -21.54 32.53
C ARG A 559 11.45 -20.15 31.92
N VAL A 560 11.30 -20.07 30.60
CA VAL A 560 11.33 -18.84 29.80
C VAL A 560 10.14 -18.78 28.84
N ASN A 561 9.79 -17.55 28.45
CA ASN A 561 8.73 -17.22 27.51
C ASN A 561 9.06 -15.86 26.86
N TYR A 562 8.32 -15.46 25.83
CA TYR A 562 8.54 -14.18 25.16
C TYR A 562 8.28 -12.99 26.09
N LYS A 563 9.19 -12.02 26.04
CA LYS A 563 9.03 -10.72 26.73
C LYS A 563 7.97 -9.89 26.01
N LYS A 564 6.72 -10.05 26.42
CA LYS A 564 5.53 -9.38 25.84
C LYS A 564 5.77 -7.87 25.63
N PRO A 565 5.76 -7.37 24.39
CA PRO A 565 6.04 -5.96 24.10
C PRO A 565 4.94 -5.06 24.65
N GLY A 566 5.35 -4.00 25.35
CA GLY A 566 4.48 -2.88 25.68
C GLY A 566 4.08 -2.08 24.43
N PHE A 567 3.20 -1.08 24.60
CA PHE A 567 2.65 -0.28 23.49
C PHE A 567 3.72 0.20 22.49
N PHE A 568 4.81 0.79 22.97
CA PHE A 568 5.88 1.30 22.10
C PHE A 568 6.59 0.23 21.27
N GLY A 569 6.71 -1.00 21.78
CA GLY A 569 7.26 -2.13 21.02
C GLY A 569 6.34 -2.49 19.87
N LYS A 570 5.08 -2.82 20.19
CA LYS A 570 4.04 -3.14 19.20
C LYS A 570 3.84 -2.01 18.17
N PHE A 571 3.90 -0.76 18.61
CA PHE A 571 3.80 0.41 17.75
C PHE A 571 4.95 0.48 16.75
N TRP A 572 6.21 0.50 17.20
CA TRP A 572 7.36 0.64 16.29
C TRP A 572 7.56 -0.57 15.39
N GLU A 573 7.22 -1.76 15.86
CA GLU A 573 7.19 -2.98 15.05
C GLU A 573 6.15 -2.86 13.93
N LEU A 574 4.90 -2.50 14.25
CA LEU A 574 3.87 -2.29 13.23
C LEU A 574 4.23 -1.15 12.27
N GLN A 575 4.78 -0.01 12.73
CA GLN A 575 5.23 1.05 11.81
C GLN A 575 6.29 0.55 10.81
N LYS A 576 7.24 -0.29 11.26
CA LYS A 576 8.24 -0.92 10.37
C LYS A 576 7.59 -1.84 9.35
N VAL A 577 6.68 -2.73 9.78
CA VAL A 577 5.98 -3.65 8.89
C VAL A 577 5.12 -2.90 7.87
N MET A 578 4.40 -1.84 8.31
CA MET A 578 3.65 -0.95 7.43
C MET A 578 4.56 -0.32 6.37
N TRP A 579 5.75 0.14 6.76
CA TRP A 579 6.71 0.75 5.84
C TRP A 579 7.25 -0.26 4.82
N THR A 580 7.74 -1.41 5.28
CA THR A 580 8.29 -2.45 4.38
C THR A 580 7.24 -3.06 3.46
N THR A 581 5.97 -3.11 3.90
CA THR A 581 4.86 -3.55 3.05
C THR A 581 4.51 -2.48 2.01
N ASN A 582 4.39 -1.21 2.41
CA ASN A 582 4.05 -0.11 1.51
C ASN A 582 5.11 0.08 0.41
N ALA A 583 6.40 -0.04 0.76
CA ALA A 583 7.50 -0.06 -0.19
C ALA A 583 7.56 -1.33 -1.07
N GLY A 584 6.96 -2.45 -0.62
CA GLY A 584 6.89 -3.70 -1.36
C GLY A 584 5.72 -3.82 -2.34
N LEU A 585 4.78 -2.87 -2.36
CA LEU A 585 3.63 -2.86 -3.28
C LEU A 585 4.03 -2.37 -4.69
N VAL A 586 4.95 -3.10 -5.32
CA VAL A 586 5.50 -2.80 -6.65
C VAL A 586 4.71 -3.44 -7.80
N GLU A 587 3.89 -4.45 -7.50
CA GLU A 587 3.03 -5.14 -8.48
C GLU A 587 2.05 -4.16 -9.16
N SER A 588 2.03 -4.19 -10.50
CA SER A 588 1.14 -3.39 -11.33
C SER A 588 -0.30 -3.92 -11.31
N HIS A 589 -1.27 -3.02 -11.48
CA HIS A 589 -2.70 -3.36 -11.51
C HIS A 589 -3.33 -2.80 -12.79
N ALA A 590 -4.28 -3.53 -13.40
CA ALA A 590 -4.87 -3.18 -14.71
C ALA A 590 -5.53 -1.78 -14.77
N TRP A 591 -5.82 -1.18 -13.60
CA TRP A 591 -6.40 0.16 -13.43
C TRP A 591 -5.48 1.14 -12.67
N ASP A 592 -4.17 0.86 -12.60
CA ASP A 592 -3.20 1.80 -12.04
C ASP A 592 -2.99 3.03 -12.97
N SER A 593 -2.43 4.09 -12.39
CA SER A 593 -2.20 5.36 -13.10
C SER A 593 -1.10 6.18 -12.45
N ARG A 594 -0.25 6.78 -13.30
CA ARG A 594 0.91 7.59 -12.90
C ARG A 594 0.57 9.08 -12.78
N PRO A 595 1.33 9.86 -11.97
CA PRO A 595 0.94 11.21 -11.55
C PRO A 595 0.63 12.17 -12.70
N GLU A 596 1.45 12.19 -13.74
CA GLU A 596 1.30 13.02 -14.94
C GLU A 596 -0.02 12.78 -15.69
N SER A 597 -0.64 11.62 -15.51
CA SER A 597 -1.94 11.27 -16.10
C SER A 597 -3.12 11.92 -15.37
N TRP A 598 -2.96 12.40 -14.13
CA TRP A 598 -4.08 12.81 -13.27
C TRP A 598 -4.66 14.19 -13.59
N PRO A 599 -3.88 15.30 -13.69
CA PRO A 599 -4.45 16.65 -13.84
C PRO A 599 -5.22 16.82 -15.17
N ILE A 600 -4.81 16.08 -16.19
CA ILE A 600 -5.44 16.02 -17.52
C ILE A 600 -6.58 15.01 -17.63
N LEU A 601 -6.79 14.15 -16.62
CA LEU A 601 -7.71 13.01 -16.63
C LEU A 601 -7.46 12.04 -17.80
N ARG A 602 -6.23 11.55 -18.02
CA ARG A 602 -5.91 10.64 -19.15
C ARG A 602 -6.66 9.31 -19.05
N ARG A 603 -6.79 8.74 -17.85
CA ARG A 603 -7.46 7.48 -17.51
C ARG A 603 -8.08 7.58 -16.11
N GLY A 604 -9.09 6.77 -15.83
CA GLY A 604 -9.77 6.69 -14.52
C GLY A 604 -9.58 5.33 -13.85
N ILE A 605 -10.54 4.91 -13.03
CA ILE A 605 -10.53 3.60 -12.36
C ILE A 605 -11.92 2.97 -12.42
N ASN A 606 -12.05 1.75 -12.94
CA ASN A 606 -13.29 1.00 -12.85
C ASN A 606 -13.51 0.50 -11.41
N PHE A 607 -14.70 0.76 -10.87
CA PHE A 607 -15.02 0.46 -9.47
C PHE A 607 -16.00 -0.72 -9.34
N TRP A 608 -16.96 -0.87 -10.25
CA TRP A 608 -17.97 -1.94 -10.21
C TRP A 608 -18.70 -2.02 -11.55
N GLY A 609 -19.06 -3.23 -11.97
CA GLY A 609 -19.91 -3.47 -13.14
C GLY A 609 -20.86 -4.64 -12.90
N LYS A 610 -22.17 -4.43 -13.08
CA LYS A 610 -23.22 -5.46 -12.96
C LYS A 610 -24.52 -4.94 -13.59
N GLU A 611 -25.34 -5.83 -14.16
CA GLU A 611 -26.72 -5.49 -14.61
C GLU A 611 -26.79 -4.28 -15.56
N HIS A 612 -25.90 -4.24 -16.54
CA HIS A 612 -25.76 -3.18 -17.55
C HIS A 612 -25.53 -1.77 -16.96
N ARG A 613 -24.86 -1.71 -15.81
CA ARG A 613 -24.52 -0.49 -15.07
C ARG A 613 -23.07 -0.58 -14.61
N GLN A 614 -22.42 0.57 -14.49
CA GLN A 614 -21.03 0.68 -14.06
C GLN A 614 -20.86 1.84 -13.06
N VAL A 615 -19.98 1.66 -12.07
CA VAL A 615 -19.41 2.75 -11.28
C VAL A 615 -17.95 2.92 -11.70
N TYR A 616 -17.55 4.15 -12.02
CA TYR A 616 -16.21 4.44 -12.55
C TYR A 616 -15.72 5.79 -12.02
N LEU A 617 -14.49 5.83 -11.52
CA LEU A 617 -13.86 7.02 -10.97
C LEU A 617 -13.26 7.88 -12.07
N ILE A 618 -13.94 8.96 -12.44
CA ILE A 618 -13.37 10.09 -13.19
C ILE A 618 -13.80 11.42 -12.58
N GLY A 619 -12.94 12.43 -12.70
CA GLY A 619 -13.22 13.81 -12.31
C GLY A 619 -14.14 14.54 -13.28
N ASN A 620 -14.63 15.72 -12.87
CA ASN A 620 -15.31 16.63 -13.80
C ASN A 620 -14.27 17.39 -14.64
N PRO A 621 -14.16 17.16 -15.96
CA PRO A 621 -13.08 17.71 -16.78
C PRO A 621 -13.04 19.24 -16.79
N LEU A 622 -14.19 19.91 -16.70
CA LEU A 622 -14.24 21.38 -16.59
C LEU A 622 -13.53 21.87 -15.33
N ILE A 623 -13.72 21.18 -14.20
CA ILE A 623 -13.12 21.54 -12.91
C ILE A 623 -11.62 21.19 -12.91
N TRP A 624 -11.26 20.00 -13.40
CA TRP A 624 -9.87 19.53 -13.36
C TRP A 624 -8.96 20.31 -14.30
N TRP A 625 -9.39 20.57 -15.55
CA TRP A 625 -8.58 21.34 -16.49
C TRP A 625 -8.51 22.82 -16.14
N SER A 626 -9.61 23.43 -15.66
CA SER A 626 -9.57 24.86 -15.25
C SER A 626 -8.74 25.09 -13.99
N SER A 627 -8.78 24.17 -13.01
CA SER A 627 -7.93 24.27 -11.82
C SER A 627 -6.47 24.00 -12.14
N THR A 628 -6.16 23.00 -12.98
CA THR A 628 -4.80 22.76 -13.50
C THR A 628 -4.28 23.97 -14.29
N ALA A 629 -5.11 24.60 -15.12
CA ALA A 629 -4.75 25.84 -15.82
C ALA A 629 -4.50 27.01 -14.86
N ALA A 630 -5.24 27.12 -13.75
CA ALA A 630 -4.98 28.13 -12.73
C ALA A 630 -3.63 27.90 -12.01
N ILE A 631 -3.25 26.65 -11.72
CA ILE A 631 -1.91 26.30 -11.21
C ILE A 631 -0.83 26.73 -12.22
N ALA A 632 -0.98 26.38 -13.50
CA ALA A 632 -0.02 26.73 -14.55
C ALA A 632 0.11 28.25 -14.77
N LEU A 633 -1.01 28.98 -14.75
CA LEU A 633 -1.02 30.44 -14.84
C LEU A 633 -0.36 31.10 -13.62
N TYR A 634 -0.55 30.56 -12.42
CA TYR A 634 0.17 31.02 -11.23
C TYR A 634 1.68 30.73 -11.35
N ALA A 635 2.08 29.55 -11.82
CA ALA A 635 3.49 29.21 -11.99
C ALA A 635 4.19 30.17 -12.99
N LEU A 636 3.52 30.47 -14.12
CA LEU A 636 3.99 31.47 -15.09
C LEU A 636 4.06 32.88 -14.48
N PHE A 637 3.02 33.29 -13.74
CA PHE A 637 3.05 34.54 -12.96
C PHE A 637 4.25 34.58 -12.01
N LYS A 638 4.52 33.49 -11.28
CA LYS A 638 5.59 33.43 -10.27
C LYS A 638 6.97 33.53 -10.90
N GLY A 639 7.22 32.82 -12.00
CA GLY A 639 8.46 32.93 -12.77
C GLY A 639 8.69 34.36 -13.27
N LEU A 640 7.67 34.97 -13.88
CA LEU A 640 7.72 36.36 -14.35
C LEU A 640 7.91 37.36 -13.18
N ALA A 641 7.28 37.13 -12.02
CA ALA A 641 7.42 37.96 -10.83
C ALA A 641 8.84 37.90 -10.25
N VAL A 642 9.47 36.72 -10.21
CA VAL A 642 10.86 36.54 -9.76
C VAL A 642 11.83 37.21 -10.73
N LEU A 643 11.70 36.98 -12.03
CA LEU A 643 12.54 37.62 -13.06
C LEU A 643 12.42 39.15 -13.02
N ARG A 644 11.21 39.69 -12.84
CA ARG A 644 10.96 41.13 -12.70
C ARG A 644 11.56 41.70 -11.41
N TRP A 645 11.44 41.00 -10.29
CA TRP A 645 12.05 41.39 -9.02
C TRP A 645 13.58 41.43 -9.12
N GLN A 646 14.20 40.40 -9.70
CA GLN A 646 15.65 40.35 -9.96
C GLN A 646 16.09 41.46 -10.93
N ARG A 647 15.23 41.85 -11.89
CA ARG A 647 15.45 42.99 -12.79
C ARG A 647 15.18 44.36 -12.15
N GLY A 648 14.83 44.41 -10.86
CA GLY A 648 14.66 45.65 -10.08
C GLY A 648 13.25 46.26 -10.12
N TYR A 649 12.24 45.59 -10.70
CA TYR A 649 10.86 46.05 -10.63
C TYR A 649 10.31 45.90 -9.21
N ARG A 650 9.62 46.94 -8.71
CA ARG A 650 9.10 47.01 -7.33
C ARG A 650 7.67 46.50 -7.22
N ASP A 651 7.31 45.44 -7.95
CA ASP A 651 5.92 44.95 -8.05
C ASP A 651 5.33 44.55 -6.68
N TYR A 652 6.15 43.96 -5.80
CA TYR A 652 5.78 43.61 -4.42
C TYR A 652 5.47 44.80 -3.49
N ALA A 653 5.74 46.05 -3.92
CA ALA A 653 5.24 47.24 -3.24
C ALA A 653 3.73 47.44 -3.46
N VAL A 654 3.13 46.84 -4.50
CA VAL A 654 1.69 46.88 -4.74
C VAL A 654 1.01 45.84 -3.88
N THR A 655 0.24 46.28 -2.88
CA THR A 655 -0.42 45.40 -1.88
C THR A 655 -1.24 44.27 -2.52
N ASN A 656 -1.97 44.52 -3.62
CA ASN A 656 -2.69 43.48 -4.37
C ASN A 656 -1.77 42.42 -5.01
N PHE A 657 -0.59 42.80 -5.49
CA PHE A 657 0.36 41.87 -6.14
C PHE A 657 0.98 40.94 -5.10
N ARG A 658 1.46 41.53 -3.98
CA ARG A 658 1.95 40.79 -2.80
C ARG A 658 0.89 39.84 -2.24
N ARG A 659 -0.38 40.30 -2.15
CA ARG A 659 -1.51 39.50 -1.66
C ARG A 659 -1.87 38.35 -2.60
N PHE A 660 -1.84 38.55 -3.93
CA PHE A 660 -2.06 37.46 -4.90
C PHE A 660 -0.99 36.38 -4.79
N ASP A 661 0.28 36.79 -4.82
CA ASP A 661 1.44 35.90 -4.71
C ASP A 661 1.40 35.06 -3.43
N TYR A 662 1.09 35.68 -2.30
CA TYR A 662 1.01 35.00 -1.01
C TYR A 662 -0.22 34.09 -0.88
N GLU A 663 -1.43 34.59 -1.15
CA GLU A 663 -2.67 33.83 -0.90
C GLU A 663 -2.83 32.66 -1.86
N VAL A 664 -2.58 32.87 -3.17
CA VAL A 664 -2.63 31.80 -4.17
C VAL A 664 -1.41 30.90 -4.03
N GLY A 665 -0.24 31.46 -3.72
CA GLY A 665 0.99 30.68 -3.50
C GLY A 665 0.89 29.70 -2.34
N VAL A 666 0.21 30.05 -1.24
CA VAL A 666 -0.06 29.12 -0.13
C VAL A 666 -0.90 27.92 -0.58
N ALA A 667 -1.89 28.11 -1.45
CA ALA A 667 -2.72 27.04 -2.01
C ALA A 667 -1.99 26.22 -3.09
N VAL A 668 -1.22 26.86 -3.96
CA VAL A 668 -0.38 26.18 -4.98
C VAL A 668 0.72 25.36 -4.32
N LEU A 669 1.33 25.84 -3.24
CA LEU A 669 2.28 25.07 -2.44
C LEU A 669 1.61 23.86 -1.78
N ALA A 670 0.36 24.00 -1.32
CA ALA A 670 -0.42 22.88 -0.79
C ALA A 670 -0.68 21.82 -1.88
N TRP A 671 -1.12 22.23 -3.07
CA TRP A 671 -1.25 21.35 -4.23
C TRP A 671 0.07 20.63 -4.56
N ALA A 672 1.18 21.37 -4.62
CA ALA A 672 2.51 20.84 -4.94
C ALA A 672 2.95 19.76 -3.95
N PHE A 673 2.81 19.99 -2.64
CA PHE A 673 3.12 18.98 -1.63
C PHE A 673 2.24 17.73 -1.73
N HIS A 674 0.97 17.86 -2.13
CA HIS A 674 0.06 16.71 -2.29
C HIS A 674 0.11 16.08 -3.69
N TYR A 675 1.03 16.49 -4.57
CA TYR A 675 1.17 15.99 -5.93
C TYR A 675 2.59 15.52 -6.28
N PHE A 676 3.60 16.37 -6.15
CA PHE A 676 4.96 16.06 -6.58
C PHE A 676 5.61 14.84 -5.90
N PRO A 677 5.40 14.55 -4.60
CA PRO A 677 5.97 13.36 -3.97
C PRO A 677 5.53 12.03 -4.61
N PHE A 678 4.41 11.99 -5.34
CA PHE A 678 3.98 10.76 -6.04
C PHE A 678 4.85 10.41 -7.26
N PHE A 679 5.58 11.37 -7.85
CA PHE A 679 6.57 11.09 -8.90
C PHE A 679 7.80 10.36 -8.35
N LEU A 680 8.03 10.43 -7.03
CA LEU A 680 9.14 9.77 -6.33
C LEU A 680 8.73 8.39 -5.76
N MET A 681 7.51 7.91 -6.03
CA MET A 681 6.97 6.68 -5.45
C MET A 681 6.97 5.51 -6.44
N GLN A 682 8.01 4.67 -6.36
CA GLN A 682 8.12 3.40 -7.10
C GLN A 682 7.22 2.30 -6.51
N ARG A 683 5.92 2.54 -6.49
CA ARG A 683 4.86 1.59 -6.09
C ARG A 683 3.61 1.77 -6.96
N GLN A 684 2.61 0.91 -6.80
CA GLN A 684 1.30 1.08 -7.44
C GLN A 684 0.59 2.36 -6.96
N LEU A 685 0.01 3.10 -7.91
CA LEU A 685 -0.64 4.40 -7.71
C LEU A 685 -1.94 4.49 -8.53
N PHE A 686 -2.82 5.40 -8.12
CA PHE A 686 -4.21 5.46 -8.59
C PHE A 686 -4.73 6.90 -8.57
N LEU A 687 -5.54 7.30 -9.55
CA LEU A 687 -6.15 8.64 -9.68
C LEU A 687 -6.70 9.24 -8.36
N HIS A 688 -7.24 8.41 -7.47
CA HIS A 688 -7.76 8.86 -6.17
C HIS A 688 -6.70 9.56 -5.28
N HIS A 689 -5.40 9.27 -5.49
CA HIS A 689 -4.29 9.90 -4.77
C HIS A 689 -4.19 11.41 -5.06
N TYR A 690 -4.71 11.90 -6.20
CA TYR A 690 -4.70 13.33 -6.55
C TYR A 690 -5.76 14.15 -5.81
N LEU A 691 -6.78 13.53 -5.20
CA LEU A 691 -7.94 14.25 -4.67
C LEU A 691 -7.64 15.26 -3.54
N PRO A 692 -6.66 15.03 -2.63
CA PRO A 692 -6.18 16.07 -1.72
C PRO A 692 -5.51 17.25 -2.44
N ALA A 693 -4.80 17.02 -3.56
CA ALA A 693 -4.24 18.09 -4.37
C ALA A 693 -5.33 18.86 -5.14
N LEU A 694 -6.32 18.15 -5.71
CA LEU A 694 -7.49 18.75 -6.37
C LEU A 694 -8.23 19.74 -5.46
N TYR A 695 -8.40 19.43 -4.17
CA TYR A 695 -9.00 20.35 -3.20
C TYR A 695 -8.26 21.70 -3.18
N PHE A 696 -6.93 21.67 -3.09
CA PHE A 696 -6.11 22.89 -3.11
C PHE A 696 -6.05 23.57 -4.48
N ALA A 697 -6.15 22.83 -5.58
CA ALA A 697 -6.27 23.39 -6.93
C ALA A 697 -7.60 24.15 -7.12
N VAL A 698 -8.71 23.65 -6.55
CA VAL A 698 -10.02 24.34 -6.53
C VAL A 698 -9.96 25.61 -5.67
N VAL A 699 -9.23 25.60 -4.55
CA VAL A 699 -8.94 26.81 -3.76
C VAL A 699 -8.14 27.82 -4.60
N ALA A 700 -7.02 27.42 -5.21
CA ALA A 700 -6.17 28.30 -6.02
C ALA A 700 -6.90 28.91 -7.24
N LEU A 701 -7.73 28.12 -7.93
CA LEU A 701 -8.63 28.60 -8.99
C LEU A 701 -9.61 29.66 -8.47
N SER A 702 -10.26 29.39 -7.34
CA SER A 702 -11.29 30.26 -6.78
C SER A 702 -10.71 31.55 -6.19
N GLN A 703 -9.50 31.51 -5.63
CA GLN A 703 -8.75 32.70 -5.23
C GLN A 703 -8.32 33.52 -6.45
N THR A 704 -7.81 32.86 -7.51
CA THR A 704 -7.42 33.54 -8.76
C THR A 704 -8.62 34.29 -9.37
N PHE A 705 -9.79 33.64 -9.40
CA PHE A 705 -11.06 34.26 -9.77
C PHE A 705 -11.41 35.47 -8.87
N ASP A 706 -11.27 35.36 -7.54
CA ASP A 706 -11.53 36.47 -6.60
C ASP A 706 -10.66 37.69 -6.90
N PHE A 707 -9.37 37.47 -7.18
CA PHE A 707 -8.44 38.53 -7.52
C PHE A 707 -8.82 39.24 -8.83
N VAL A 708 -9.14 38.49 -9.89
CA VAL A 708 -9.54 39.04 -11.20
C VAL A 708 -10.80 39.89 -11.12
N PHE A 709 -11.85 39.40 -10.45
CA PHE A 709 -13.16 40.06 -10.46
C PHE A 709 -13.38 41.06 -9.32
N PHE A 710 -12.84 40.81 -8.13
CA PHE A 710 -13.20 41.59 -6.93
C PHE A 710 -12.03 42.36 -6.30
N ARG A 711 -10.76 42.00 -6.53
CA ARG A 711 -9.60 42.69 -5.91
C ARG A 711 -8.88 43.65 -6.86
N ILE A 712 -8.56 43.23 -8.08
CA ILE A 712 -7.78 44.00 -9.06
C ILE A 712 -8.56 45.22 -9.59
N LYS A 713 -7.92 46.39 -9.59
CA LYS A 713 -8.54 47.66 -10.04
C LYS A 713 -8.37 47.92 -11.55
N SER A 714 -7.26 47.48 -12.14
CA SER A 714 -6.86 47.82 -13.53
C SER A 714 -7.79 47.25 -14.60
N LEU A 715 -8.34 46.05 -14.37
CA LEU A 715 -9.28 45.39 -15.31
C LEU A 715 -10.67 46.02 -15.33
N GLY A 716 -10.98 46.98 -14.44
CA GLY A 716 -12.30 47.61 -14.33
C GLY A 716 -13.41 46.72 -13.73
N LEU A 717 -13.31 45.39 -13.85
CA LEU A 717 -14.27 44.38 -13.41
C LEU A 717 -14.79 44.58 -11.98
N LYS A 718 -13.94 45.05 -11.05
CA LYS A 718 -14.31 45.39 -9.67
C LYS A 718 -15.46 46.41 -9.54
N LYS A 719 -15.71 47.23 -10.57
CA LYS A 719 -16.85 48.16 -10.64
C LYS A 719 -18.17 47.47 -11.03
N ILE A 720 -18.11 46.23 -11.50
CA ILE A 720 -19.23 45.45 -12.05
C ILE A 720 -19.32 44.10 -11.29
N PRO A 721 -19.60 44.11 -9.97
CA PRO A 721 -19.62 42.87 -9.16
C PRO A 721 -20.66 41.84 -9.64
N VAL A 722 -21.68 42.29 -10.38
CA VAL A 722 -22.66 41.43 -11.07
C VAL A 722 -22.00 40.52 -12.10
N ALA A 723 -20.93 40.97 -12.79
CA ALA A 723 -20.22 40.14 -13.77
C ALA A 723 -19.48 38.98 -13.11
N GLY A 724 -18.87 39.21 -11.94
CA GLY A 724 -18.26 38.14 -11.14
C GLY A 724 -19.31 37.13 -10.65
N TRP A 725 -20.42 37.62 -10.07
CA TRP A 725 -21.52 36.73 -9.65
C TRP A 725 -22.13 35.94 -10.82
N ALA A 726 -22.35 36.58 -11.97
CA ALA A 726 -22.85 35.91 -13.17
C ALA A 726 -21.89 34.81 -13.64
N LEU A 727 -20.59 35.11 -13.76
CA LEU A 727 -19.62 34.09 -14.19
C LEU A 727 -19.49 32.94 -13.18
N ALA A 728 -19.47 33.22 -11.87
CA ALA A 728 -19.46 32.18 -10.85
C ALA A 728 -20.68 31.25 -10.96
N VAL A 729 -21.89 31.82 -11.07
CA VAL A 729 -23.13 31.03 -11.20
C VAL A 729 -23.17 30.27 -12.53
N SER A 730 -22.76 30.88 -13.65
CA SER A 730 -22.66 30.21 -14.94
C SER A 730 -21.64 29.05 -14.94
N PHE A 731 -20.50 29.23 -14.27
CA PHE A 731 -19.47 28.19 -14.17
C PHE A 731 -19.93 27.02 -13.27
N ILE A 732 -20.58 27.31 -12.14
CA ILE A 732 -21.21 26.27 -11.29
C ILE A 732 -22.32 25.54 -12.08
N ALA A 733 -23.16 26.27 -12.82
CA ALA A 733 -24.22 25.67 -13.63
C ALA A 733 -23.65 24.77 -14.75
N LEU A 734 -22.60 25.20 -15.45
CA LEU A 734 -21.92 24.37 -16.44
C LEU A 734 -21.25 23.15 -15.78
N SER A 735 -20.64 23.33 -14.60
CA SER A 735 -20.09 22.22 -13.81
C SER A 735 -21.18 21.21 -13.42
N ALA A 736 -22.38 21.67 -13.05
CA ALA A 736 -23.53 20.82 -12.74
C ALA A 736 -24.10 20.10 -13.98
N VAL A 737 -24.06 20.71 -15.16
CA VAL A 737 -24.40 20.04 -16.44
C VAL A 737 -23.39 18.94 -16.74
N VAL A 738 -22.09 19.22 -16.68
CA VAL A 738 -21.03 18.23 -16.90
C VAL A 738 -21.12 17.10 -15.86
N TYR A 739 -21.36 17.44 -14.60
CA TYR A 739 -21.60 16.47 -13.53
C TYR A 739 -22.78 15.55 -13.86
N SER A 740 -23.88 16.11 -14.36
CA SER A 740 -25.09 15.35 -14.73
C SER A 740 -24.83 14.39 -15.88
N LEU A 741 -24.00 14.75 -16.87
CA LEU A 741 -23.62 13.88 -17.99
C LEU A 741 -22.85 12.64 -17.52
N TYR A 742 -21.87 12.80 -16.61
CA TYR A 742 -21.10 11.68 -16.04
C TYR A 742 -21.74 11.06 -14.79
N SER A 743 -22.91 11.56 -14.35
CA SER A 743 -23.60 11.05 -13.16
C SER A 743 -23.98 9.55 -13.20
N PRO A 744 -24.20 8.91 -14.37
CA PRO A 744 -24.41 7.46 -14.41
C PRO A 744 -23.23 6.67 -13.82
N LEU A 745 -22.00 7.10 -14.09
CA LEU A 745 -20.76 6.50 -13.57
C LEU A 745 -20.53 6.75 -12.07
N VAL A 746 -21.17 7.78 -11.48
CA VAL A 746 -21.10 8.09 -10.04
C VAL A 746 -22.06 7.24 -9.21
N TYR A 747 -23.27 7.02 -9.74
CA TYR A 747 -24.37 6.38 -9.02
C TYR A 747 -24.64 4.93 -9.45
N GLY A 748 -23.95 4.45 -10.49
CA GLY A 748 -24.28 3.17 -11.14
C GLY A 748 -25.68 3.19 -11.74
N ASN A 749 -26.12 4.32 -12.31
CA ASN A 749 -27.46 4.42 -12.92
C ASN A 749 -27.50 3.74 -14.30
N PRO A 750 -28.71 3.35 -14.78
CA PRO A 750 -28.93 3.09 -16.20
C PRO A 750 -28.44 4.26 -17.07
N TRP A 751 -27.84 3.94 -18.21
CA TRP A 751 -27.42 4.87 -19.26
C TRP A 751 -27.78 4.27 -20.62
N THR A 752 -27.52 4.98 -21.72
CA THR A 752 -27.61 4.39 -23.05
C THR A 752 -26.23 4.30 -23.71
N LYS A 753 -26.00 3.22 -24.45
CA LYS A 753 -24.79 2.97 -25.26
C LYS A 753 -24.42 4.18 -26.13
N SER A 754 -25.43 4.81 -26.74
CA SER A 754 -25.30 6.03 -27.55
C SER A 754 -24.88 7.26 -26.73
N SER A 755 -25.53 7.57 -25.61
CA SER A 755 -25.17 8.73 -24.78
C SER A 755 -23.85 8.55 -24.04
N CYS A 756 -23.47 7.32 -23.68
CA CYS A 756 -22.14 7.01 -23.16
C CYS A 756 -21.05 7.36 -24.18
N ARG A 757 -21.20 6.89 -25.43
CA ARG A 757 -20.26 7.19 -26.53
C ARG A 757 -20.20 8.69 -26.85
N GLN A 758 -21.32 9.43 -26.76
CA GLN A 758 -21.38 10.87 -27.02
C GLN A 758 -20.59 11.74 -26.03
N VAL A 759 -20.36 11.29 -24.80
CA VAL A 759 -19.60 12.05 -23.78
C VAL A 759 -18.19 11.48 -23.55
N LYS A 760 -17.80 10.42 -24.26
CA LYS A 760 -16.46 9.84 -24.19
C LYS A 760 -15.51 10.70 -25.04
N LEU A 761 -14.88 11.69 -24.41
CA LEU A 761 -14.12 12.75 -25.10
C LEU A 761 -12.76 12.30 -25.67
N PHE A 762 -12.20 11.21 -25.16
CA PHE A 762 -10.91 10.66 -25.57
C PHE A 762 -10.97 9.14 -25.59
N ASP A 763 -10.24 8.51 -26.51
CA ASP A 763 -10.16 7.04 -26.59
C ASP A 763 -9.39 6.43 -25.41
N THR A 764 -8.52 7.20 -24.73
CA THR A 764 -7.80 6.77 -23.51
C THR A 764 -8.70 6.65 -22.28
N TRP A 765 -9.95 7.11 -22.35
CA TRP A 765 -10.95 6.85 -21.32
C TRP A 765 -11.52 5.44 -21.53
N ASP A 766 -11.32 4.54 -20.58
CA ASP A 766 -11.46 3.10 -20.79
C ASP A 766 -12.66 2.46 -20.08
N TRP A 767 -13.66 3.27 -19.70
CA TRP A 767 -14.97 2.70 -19.41
C TRP A 767 -15.62 2.16 -20.69
N ASP A 768 -16.27 1.01 -20.55
CA ASP A 768 -16.94 0.32 -21.64
C ASP A 768 -18.36 0.87 -21.81
N CYS A 769 -18.64 1.42 -23.00
CA CYS A 769 -19.99 1.84 -23.34
C CYS A 769 -20.90 0.71 -23.85
N ASN A 770 -20.36 -0.49 -24.14
CA ASN A 770 -21.13 -1.64 -24.61
C ASN A 770 -21.90 -2.34 -23.47
N THR A 771 -21.42 -2.21 -22.23
CA THR A 771 -22.07 -2.64 -20.99
C THR A 771 -23.48 -2.09 -20.84
N PHE A 772 -23.72 -0.85 -21.29
CA PHE A 772 -25.02 -0.20 -21.22
C PHE A 772 -25.94 -0.61 -22.38
N LEU A 773 -27.24 -0.73 -22.12
CA LEU A 773 -28.24 -1.08 -23.12
C LEU A 773 -28.49 0.09 -24.09
N ASP A 774 -29.06 -0.18 -25.27
CA ASP A 774 -29.35 0.87 -26.25
C ASP A 774 -30.51 1.79 -25.82
N ASN A 775 -31.52 1.28 -25.11
CA ASN A 775 -32.67 2.07 -24.64
C ASN A 775 -32.94 1.92 -23.14
N TYR A 776 -33.38 3.01 -22.50
CA TYR A 776 -33.84 2.99 -21.10
C TYR A 776 -35.02 2.02 -20.85
N ALA A 777 -35.82 1.74 -21.87
CA ALA A 777 -36.96 0.81 -21.79
C ALA A 777 -36.54 -0.68 -21.70
N ASP A 778 -35.29 -1.02 -21.99
CA ASP A 778 -34.81 -2.40 -21.93
C ASP A 778 -34.32 -2.77 -20.52
N TYR A 779 -33.93 -1.79 -19.70
CA TYR A 779 -33.60 -1.98 -18.28
C TYR A 779 -34.79 -2.46 -17.44
N SER A 780 -36.02 -2.01 -17.75
CA SER A 780 -37.21 -2.51 -17.05
C SER A 780 -37.57 -3.93 -17.47
N LYS A 781 -37.38 -4.30 -18.75
CA LYS A 781 -37.50 -5.68 -19.22
C LYS A 781 -36.53 -6.60 -18.49
N ALA A 782 -35.24 -6.26 -18.47
CA ALA A 782 -34.20 -7.04 -17.80
C ALA A 782 -34.49 -7.24 -16.30
N ALA A 783 -34.99 -6.20 -15.61
CA ALA A 783 -35.43 -6.30 -14.22
C ALA A 783 -36.67 -7.22 -14.06
N THR A 784 -37.60 -7.23 -15.02
CA THR A 784 -38.76 -8.15 -15.02
C THR A 784 -38.36 -9.60 -15.30
N THR A 785 -37.42 -9.88 -16.21
CA THR A 785 -36.96 -11.25 -16.50
C THR A 785 -36.37 -11.91 -15.25
N LYS A 786 -35.59 -11.17 -14.45
CA LYS A 786 -35.08 -11.65 -13.15
C LYS A 786 -36.16 -11.94 -12.11
N ALA A 787 -37.29 -11.24 -12.16
CA ALA A 787 -38.44 -11.50 -11.30
C ALA A 787 -39.37 -12.62 -11.82
N ALA A 788 -39.11 -13.15 -13.02
CA ALA A 788 -39.96 -14.12 -13.70
C ALA A 788 -39.45 -15.57 -13.63
N ILE A 789 -38.36 -15.85 -12.90
CA ILE A 789 -37.92 -17.22 -12.61
C ILE A 789 -38.96 -17.87 -11.69
N PRO A 790 -39.68 -18.93 -12.11
CA PRO A 790 -40.71 -19.53 -11.27
C PRO A 790 -40.07 -20.34 -10.14
N ALA A 791 -40.62 -20.23 -8.93
CA ALA A 791 -40.38 -21.24 -7.90
C ALA A 791 -40.91 -22.59 -8.42
N THR A 792 -40.07 -23.63 -8.38
CA THR A 792 -40.37 -24.94 -8.99
C THR A 792 -41.68 -25.51 -8.45
N SER A 793 -42.62 -25.82 -9.34
CA SER A 793 -44.01 -26.10 -8.96
C SER A 793 -44.14 -27.42 -8.19
N ALA A 794 -44.63 -27.34 -6.94
CA ALA A 794 -45.19 -28.50 -6.27
C ALA A 794 -46.46 -28.95 -7.01
N ALA A 795 -46.47 -30.18 -7.53
CA ALA A 795 -47.64 -30.74 -8.20
C ALA A 795 -48.78 -31.05 -7.19
N PRO A 796 -50.05 -30.83 -7.55
CA PRO A 796 -51.16 -31.02 -6.62
C PRO A 796 -51.52 -32.51 -6.48
N LEU A 797 -51.29 -33.08 -5.30
CA LEU A 797 -51.82 -34.39 -4.92
C LEU A 797 -53.24 -34.25 -4.33
N ALA A 798 -54.18 -35.01 -4.88
CA ALA A 798 -55.55 -35.06 -4.38
C ALA A 798 -55.65 -35.88 -3.08
N ALA A 799 -56.53 -35.44 -2.17
CA ALA A 799 -56.74 -36.08 -0.88
C ALA A 799 -57.70 -37.29 -0.96
N PRO A 800 -57.50 -38.29 -0.08
CA PRO A 800 -58.60 -39.13 0.37
C PRO A 800 -58.77 -39.14 1.91
N SER A 801 -60.02 -38.97 2.35
CA SER A 801 -60.65 -39.49 3.60
C SER A 801 -59.94 -39.36 4.97
N ALA A 802 -60.66 -38.79 5.95
CA ALA A 802 -60.30 -38.82 7.36
C ALA A 802 -60.80 -40.09 8.09
N GLN A 803 -60.11 -40.49 9.17
CA GLN A 803 -60.65 -41.36 10.23
C GLN A 803 -60.04 -41.02 11.60
N GLN A 804 -60.59 -41.62 12.67
CA GLN A 804 -60.49 -41.13 14.07
C GLN A 804 -59.53 -42.00 14.93
N GLY A 805 -58.95 -41.46 16.02
CA GLY A 805 -58.45 -42.33 17.10
C GLY A 805 -57.56 -41.78 18.24
N VAL A 806 -58.17 -41.53 19.41
CA VAL A 806 -57.77 -42.08 20.73
C VAL A 806 -56.36 -41.82 21.35
N GLN A 807 -56.34 -40.87 22.31
CA GLN A 807 -55.82 -40.94 23.71
C GLN A 807 -54.36 -41.33 24.12
N GLN A 808 -53.72 -40.37 24.81
CA GLN A 808 -53.20 -40.41 26.20
C GLN A 808 -51.84 -41.04 26.64
N GLN A 809 -51.26 -40.34 27.63
CA GLN A 809 -50.49 -40.78 28.83
C GLN A 809 -48.95 -41.02 28.82
N GLN A 810 -48.28 -40.13 29.59
CA GLN A 810 -46.98 -40.28 30.29
C GLN A 810 -47.16 -41.15 31.58
N PRO A 811 -46.20 -41.32 32.55
CA PRO A 811 -44.78 -40.87 32.69
C PRO A 811 -43.79 -41.92 33.31
N VAL A 812 -42.61 -41.46 33.79
CA VAL A 812 -41.62 -42.09 34.74
C VAL A 812 -40.86 -43.37 34.25
N VAL A 813 -39.69 -43.83 34.76
CA VAL A 813 -38.88 -43.65 36.01
C VAL A 813 -37.35 -43.47 35.70
N GLN A 814 -36.49 -43.19 36.70
CA GLN A 814 -35.05 -42.89 36.61
C GLN A 814 -34.09 -44.02 37.06
N GLN A 815 -32.88 -44.08 36.47
CA GLN A 815 -31.58 -44.51 37.06
C GLN A 815 -31.39 -46.02 37.46
N PRO A 816 -30.15 -46.55 37.68
CA PRO A 816 -28.86 -45.88 38.01
C PRO A 816 -27.65 -46.21 37.08
N ILE A 817 -26.43 -45.89 37.56
CA ILE A 817 -25.16 -45.78 36.83
C ILE A 817 -24.19 -46.95 37.14
N VAL A 818 -23.49 -47.47 36.13
CA VAL A 818 -22.11 -48.04 36.23
C VAL A 818 -21.35 -47.70 34.93
N GLN A 819 -20.02 -47.53 35.00
CA GLN A 819 -19.13 -47.26 33.85
C GLN A 819 -18.55 -48.56 33.28
N GLN A 820 -18.35 -48.62 31.96
CA GLN A 820 -17.18 -49.26 31.34
C GLN A 820 -16.94 -48.70 29.93
N GLU A 821 -15.69 -48.75 29.46
CA GLU A 821 -15.25 -48.17 28.19
C GLU A 821 -15.34 -49.21 27.05
N GLU A 822 -15.88 -48.83 25.89
CA GLU A 822 -15.43 -49.41 24.61
C GLU A 822 -15.67 -48.45 23.44
N LYS A 823 -14.97 -48.68 22.32
CA LYS A 823 -14.73 -47.69 21.25
C LYS A 823 -15.47 -48.11 19.97
N ALA A 824 -16.46 -47.32 19.55
CA ALA A 824 -17.33 -47.58 18.39
C ALA A 824 -17.49 -46.33 17.49
N PRO A 825 -17.88 -46.46 16.19
CA PRO A 825 -17.48 -45.51 15.16
C PRO A 825 -18.47 -44.35 14.89
N GLU A 826 -17.98 -43.35 14.16
CA GLU A 826 -18.79 -42.27 13.58
C GLU A 826 -19.76 -42.79 12.50
N PRO A 827 -21.03 -42.35 12.50
CA PRO A 827 -21.97 -42.69 11.44
C PRO A 827 -21.79 -41.78 10.22
N LYS A 828 -21.72 -42.37 9.01
CA LYS A 828 -21.85 -41.63 7.75
C LYS A 828 -23.24 -41.00 7.64
N ILE A 829 -23.32 -39.80 7.09
CA ILE A 829 -24.56 -39.21 6.57
C ILE A 829 -24.29 -38.83 5.12
N ASP A 830 -24.89 -39.57 4.19
CA ASP A 830 -24.86 -39.24 2.77
C ASP A 830 -25.78 -38.03 2.50
N ALA A 831 -25.24 -37.00 1.85
CA ALA A 831 -25.99 -35.84 1.38
C ALA A 831 -25.75 -35.66 -0.12
N MET A 832 -26.80 -35.89 -0.92
CA MET A 832 -26.74 -35.67 -2.37
C MET A 832 -26.56 -34.17 -2.67
N ILE A 833 -25.42 -33.81 -3.26
CA ILE A 833 -25.17 -32.45 -3.77
C ILE A 833 -25.39 -32.45 -5.28
N THR A 834 -26.48 -31.81 -5.73
CA THR A 834 -26.67 -31.48 -7.14
C THR A 834 -25.61 -30.45 -7.56
N PRO A 835 -24.87 -30.66 -8.68
CA PRO A 835 -23.79 -29.76 -9.07
C PRO A 835 -24.35 -28.43 -9.59
N GLN A 836 -24.26 -27.37 -8.78
CA GLN A 836 -24.33 -26.00 -9.27
C GLN A 836 -22.96 -25.55 -9.77
N ALA A 837 -22.94 -24.75 -10.84
CA ALA A 837 -21.72 -24.43 -11.58
C ALA A 837 -20.71 -23.65 -10.73
N LYS A 838 -19.52 -24.24 -10.54
CA LYS A 838 -18.32 -23.46 -10.24
C LYS A 838 -17.98 -22.63 -11.49
N GLN A 839 -17.61 -21.37 -11.30
CA GLN A 839 -17.04 -20.58 -12.40
C GLN A 839 -15.70 -21.20 -12.81
N VAL A 840 -15.59 -21.59 -14.08
CA VAL A 840 -14.35 -22.10 -14.67
C VAL A 840 -13.60 -20.92 -15.27
N VAL A 841 -12.32 -20.75 -14.92
CA VAL A 841 -11.42 -19.84 -15.61
C VAL A 841 -11.00 -20.52 -16.91
N VAL A 842 -11.41 -19.97 -18.06
CA VAL A 842 -11.24 -20.60 -19.37
C VAL A 842 -9.85 -20.29 -19.96
N GLY A 843 -8.83 -20.85 -19.29
CA GLY A 843 -7.46 -20.93 -19.79
C GLY A 843 -6.64 -19.64 -19.80
N THR A 844 -5.39 -19.80 -20.20
CA THR A 844 -4.41 -18.74 -20.50
C THR A 844 -3.99 -18.91 -21.96
N VAL A 845 -3.81 -17.81 -22.68
CA VAL A 845 -3.24 -17.82 -24.04
C VAL A 845 -2.03 -16.91 -24.03
N GLU A 846 -0.85 -17.49 -24.27
CA GLU A 846 0.38 -16.71 -24.48
C GLU A 846 0.41 -16.20 -25.93
N HIS A 847 0.69 -14.91 -26.09
CA HIS A 847 0.86 -14.28 -27.40
C HIS A 847 1.94 -13.20 -27.28
N ILE A 848 2.96 -13.27 -28.14
CA ILE A 848 4.08 -12.33 -28.16
C ILE A 848 3.76 -11.23 -29.17
N GLU A 849 3.26 -10.10 -28.66
CA GLU A 849 3.08 -8.87 -29.43
C GLU A 849 4.34 -7.99 -29.28
N TYR A 850 5.16 -7.85 -30.32
CA TYR A 850 6.22 -6.85 -30.33
C TYR A 850 5.62 -5.46 -30.54
N ARG A 851 5.99 -4.49 -29.69
CA ARG A 851 5.47 -3.12 -29.74
C ARG A 851 6.58 -2.08 -29.56
N ASP A 852 6.43 -0.94 -30.22
CA ASP A 852 7.32 0.22 -30.03
C ASP A 852 7.04 0.99 -28.72
N GLN A 853 7.86 2.00 -28.41
CA GLN A 853 7.72 2.85 -27.23
C GLN A 853 6.41 3.66 -27.18
N ASP A 854 5.71 3.82 -28.30
CA ASP A 854 4.43 4.52 -28.41
C ASP A 854 3.22 3.54 -28.34
N GLY A 855 3.48 2.24 -28.42
CA GLY A 855 2.53 1.13 -28.26
C GLY A 855 2.00 0.51 -29.55
N ASN A 856 2.54 0.87 -30.72
CA ASN A 856 2.13 0.30 -32.00
C ASN A 856 2.66 -1.14 -32.15
N LEU A 857 1.94 -2.06 -32.81
CA LEU A 857 2.51 -3.37 -33.16
C LEU A 857 3.58 -3.21 -34.24
N LEU A 858 4.68 -3.95 -34.07
CA LEU A 858 5.72 -4.15 -35.06
C LEU A 858 5.48 -5.48 -35.80
N ASP A 859 5.75 -5.51 -37.11
CA ASP A 859 5.74 -6.75 -37.90
C ASP A 859 7.07 -7.53 -37.79
N GLU A 860 7.10 -8.77 -38.28
CA GLU A 860 8.28 -9.64 -38.18
C GLU A 860 9.52 -9.08 -38.91
N GLU A 861 9.35 -8.27 -39.96
CA GLU A 861 10.48 -7.63 -40.65
C GLU A 861 11.02 -6.45 -39.84
N GLN A 862 10.14 -5.65 -39.23
CA GLN A 862 10.51 -4.55 -38.33
C GLN A 862 11.20 -5.04 -37.06
N VAL A 863 10.70 -6.11 -36.44
CA VAL A 863 11.32 -6.74 -35.25
C VAL A 863 12.73 -7.23 -35.60
N LYS A 864 12.89 -7.88 -36.75
CA LYS A 864 14.18 -8.38 -37.23
C LYS A 864 15.15 -7.27 -37.66
N ALA A 865 14.64 -6.12 -38.11
CA ALA A 865 15.45 -4.94 -38.38
C ALA A 865 15.95 -4.22 -37.11
N LEU A 866 15.39 -4.55 -35.94
CA LEU A 866 15.75 -4.00 -34.63
C LEU A 866 16.54 -4.99 -33.75
N GLU A 867 16.85 -6.17 -34.28
CA GLU A 867 17.52 -7.29 -33.61
C GLU A 867 18.97 -6.90 -33.23
N GLY A 868 19.15 -6.43 -31.99
CA GLY A 868 20.44 -5.98 -31.44
C GLY A 868 20.48 -4.52 -30.94
N GLU A 869 19.48 -3.69 -31.30
CA GLU A 869 19.44 -2.26 -30.90
C GLU A 869 18.36 -1.93 -29.84
N VAL A 870 17.55 -2.90 -29.41
CA VAL A 870 16.41 -2.67 -28.50
C VAL A 870 16.52 -3.38 -27.15
N LYS A 871 15.91 -2.77 -26.13
CA LYS A 871 15.75 -3.32 -24.78
C LYS A 871 14.33 -3.84 -24.59
N PHE A 872 14.19 -5.13 -24.28
CA PHE A 872 12.88 -5.75 -24.00
C PHE A 872 12.45 -5.57 -22.53
N GLU A 873 11.17 -5.31 -22.30
CA GLU A 873 10.55 -5.28 -20.95
C GLU A 873 9.24 -6.07 -20.95
N THR A 874 9.20 -7.18 -20.19
CA THR A 874 8.02 -8.04 -20.09
C THR A 874 6.93 -7.39 -19.25
N LYS A 875 5.74 -7.19 -19.83
CA LYS A 875 4.59 -6.56 -19.16
C LYS A 875 3.39 -7.52 -19.09
N TYR A 876 2.99 -7.87 -17.88
CA TYR A 876 1.78 -8.67 -17.63
C TYR A 876 0.51 -7.81 -17.74
N GLU A 877 -0.45 -8.21 -18.59
CA GLU A 877 -1.73 -7.52 -18.76
C GLU A 877 -2.92 -8.48 -18.60
N THR A 878 -3.66 -8.34 -17.50
CA THR A 878 -4.88 -9.13 -17.24
C THR A 878 -6.06 -8.61 -18.08
N ARG A 879 -6.21 -9.10 -19.32
CA ARG A 879 -7.36 -8.80 -20.18
C ARG A 879 -8.59 -9.60 -19.75
N TYR A 880 -9.70 -8.93 -19.44
CA TYR A 880 -11.00 -9.57 -19.21
C TYR A 880 -11.70 -9.83 -20.54
N ARG A 881 -11.99 -11.09 -20.87
CA ARG A 881 -12.82 -11.44 -22.04
C ARG A 881 -14.30 -11.33 -21.67
N MET A 882 -15.09 -10.68 -22.53
CA MET A 882 -16.55 -10.64 -22.39
C MET A 882 -17.14 -11.85 -23.12
N ILE A 883 -17.89 -12.67 -22.38
CA ILE A 883 -18.49 -13.91 -22.87
C ILE A 883 -20.02 -13.73 -22.87
N ASP A 884 -20.70 -14.19 -23.92
CA ASP A 884 -22.17 -14.13 -24.04
C ASP A 884 -22.87 -15.18 -23.14
N GLU A 885 -24.20 -15.16 -23.12
CA GLU A 885 -25.01 -16.11 -22.33
C GLU A 885 -24.91 -17.57 -22.80
N ASN A 886 -24.23 -17.83 -23.93
CA ASN A 886 -24.03 -19.16 -24.53
C ASN A 886 -22.58 -19.67 -24.43
N GLY A 887 -21.64 -18.85 -23.96
CA GLY A 887 -20.21 -19.21 -23.86
C GLY A 887 -19.30 -18.67 -24.97
N ASN A 888 -19.79 -17.84 -25.88
CA ASN A 888 -19.01 -17.28 -26.99
C ASN A 888 -18.30 -15.97 -26.58
N GLU A 889 -17.08 -15.75 -27.06
CA GLU A 889 -16.38 -14.47 -26.86
C GLU A 889 -16.95 -13.36 -27.74
N VAL A 890 -17.21 -12.19 -27.15
CA VAL A 890 -17.70 -11.00 -27.84
C VAL A 890 -16.53 -10.04 -28.09
N PRO A 891 -16.19 -9.70 -29.35
CA PRO A 891 -15.10 -8.79 -29.66
C PRO A 891 -15.29 -7.41 -28.98
N ALA A 892 -14.24 -6.94 -28.30
CA ALA A 892 -14.28 -5.69 -27.54
C ALA A 892 -14.42 -4.44 -28.45
N ASP A 893 -13.75 -4.47 -29.60
CA ASP A 893 -13.69 -3.35 -30.54
C ASP A 893 -14.42 -3.61 -31.84
N GLY A 894 -15.30 -2.68 -32.22
CA GLY A 894 -16.10 -2.72 -33.45
C GLY A 894 -15.32 -2.30 -34.70
N ARG A 895 -14.06 -2.70 -34.81
CA ARG A 895 -13.15 -2.42 -35.93
C ARG A 895 -12.17 -3.58 -36.12
N ASP A 896 -12.57 -4.57 -36.91
CA ASP A 896 -11.70 -5.17 -37.92
C ASP A 896 -12.55 -5.97 -38.91
N ASN A 897 -12.85 -5.33 -40.05
CA ASN A 897 -13.58 -5.91 -41.17
C ASN A 897 -13.40 -5.03 -42.43
N VAL A 898 -12.13 -4.69 -42.73
CA VAL A 898 -11.72 -4.07 -44.00
C VAL A 898 -10.47 -4.79 -44.49
N ALA A 899 -10.66 -5.93 -45.17
CA ALA A 899 -9.56 -6.60 -45.85
C ALA A 899 -9.12 -5.75 -47.06
N MET A 900 -7.87 -5.26 -47.04
CA MET A 900 -7.17 -4.91 -48.28
C MET A 900 -6.64 -6.19 -48.92
N VAL A 901 -6.90 -6.35 -50.21
CA VAL A 901 -6.54 -7.54 -50.98
C VAL A 901 -5.20 -7.32 -51.69
N PRO A 902 -4.16 -8.15 -51.43
CA PRO A 902 -3.01 -8.26 -52.32
C PRO A 902 -3.43 -8.94 -53.64
N GLU A 903 -2.94 -8.43 -54.76
CA GLU A 903 -3.36 -8.89 -56.09
C GLU A 903 -2.63 -10.19 -56.51
N ASN A 904 -3.36 -11.13 -57.11
CA ASN A 904 -2.90 -12.39 -57.73
C ASN A 904 -2.56 -13.59 -56.82
N ALA A 905 -3.59 -14.38 -56.50
CA ALA A 905 -3.50 -15.85 -56.40
C ALA A 905 -4.81 -16.46 -56.98
N GLU A 906 -4.72 -17.65 -57.57
CA GLU A 906 -5.82 -18.24 -58.36
C GLU A 906 -6.91 -18.91 -57.49
N ALA A 907 -8.16 -18.94 -57.99
CA ALA A 907 -9.35 -19.33 -57.22
C ALA A 907 -9.86 -20.76 -57.49
N ILE A 908 -10.32 -21.44 -56.44
CA ILE A 908 -11.11 -22.69 -56.49
C ILE A 908 -12.32 -22.57 -55.51
N GLU A 909 -13.38 -23.34 -55.76
CA GLU A 909 -14.76 -23.09 -55.33
C GLU A 909 -15.13 -23.49 -53.88
N PRO A 910 -16.17 -22.87 -53.28
CA PRO A 910 -16.86 -23.37 -52.09
C PRO A 910 -18.03 -24.31 -52.43
N GLY A 911 -18.20 -25.43 -51.70
CA GLY A 911 -19.43 -26.25 -51.80
C GLY A 911 -19.29 -27.74 -51.44
N ALA A 912 -18.93 -28.08 -50.20
CA ALA A 912 -19.07 -29.44 -49.66
C ALA A 912 -20.47 -29.67 -49.06
N GLN A 913 -20.92 -30.92 -49.00
CA GLN A 913 -22.12 -31.31 -48.25
C GLN A 913 -21.87 -32.56 -47.40
N THR A 914 -22.46 -32.56 -46.21
CA THR A 914 -22.39 -33.68 -45.26
C THR A 914 -23.60 -34.59 -45.42
N ILE A 915 -23.37 -35.90 -45.54
CA ILE A 915 -24.43 -36.91 -45.59
C ILE A 915 -24.19 -38.01 -44.55
N VAL A 916 -25.27 -38.68 -44.15
CA VAL A 916 -25.23 -39.77 -43.17
C VAL A 916 -25.50 -41.08 -43.90
N ILE A 917 -24.66 -42.09 -43.66
CA ILE A 917 -24.80 -43.43 -44.23
C ILE A 917 -24.75 -44.50 -43.14
N GLU A 918 -25.54 -45.55 -43.31
CA GLU A 918 -25.53 -46.74 -42.45
C GLU A 918 -24.39 -47.68 -42.86
N VAL A 919 -23.60 -48.10 -41.88
CA VAL A 919 -22.44 -49.00 -42.04
C VAL A 919 -22.54 -50.22 -41.13
N ASP A 920 -21.89 -51.30 -41.53
CA ASP A 920 -21.66 -52.46 -40.68
C ASP A 920 -20.54 -52.22 -39.63
N GLN A 921 -20.31 -53.21 -38.74
CA GLN A 921 -19.32 -53.13 -37.66
C GLN A 921 -17.86 -53.03 -38.15
N ASP A 922 -17.61 -53.32 -39.44
CA ASP A 922 -16.31 -53.17 -40.10
C ASP A 922 -16.22 -51.87 -40.92
N GLY A 923 -17.25 -51.01 -40.86
CA GLY A 923 -17.28 -49.66 -41.46
C GLY A 923 -17.74 -49.60 -42.92
N ASN A 924 -18.33 -50.67 -43.47
CA ASN A 924 -18.72 -50.72 -44.89
C ASN A 924 -20.17 -50.25 -45.11
N PRO A 925 -20.47 -49.40 -46.10
CA PRO A 925 -21.83 -48.91 -46.36
C PRO A 925 -22.81 -50.01 -46.77
N ILE A 926 -23.96 -50.10 -46.09
CA ILE A 926 -24.96 -51.15 -46.30
C ILE A 926 -25.89 -50.78 -47.48
N PRO A 927 -25.97 -51.60 -48.56
CA PRO A 927 -26.87 -51.32 -49.69
C PRO A 927 -28.34 -51.54 -49.30
N SER A 928 -29.18 -50.52 -49.47
CA SER A 928 -30.58 -50.55 -49.05
C SER A 928 -31.47 -51.48 -49.92
N GLY A 929 -31.55 -52.77 -49.60
CA GLY A 929 -32.59 -53.65 -50.14
C GLY A 929 -32.35 -55.15 -50.15
N ASN A 930 -32.42 -55.82 -48.98
CA ASN A 930 -33.08 -57.12 -48.79
C ASN A 930 -33.13 -57.49 -47.29
N GLU A 931 -34.05 -58.38 -46.90
CA GLU A 931 -34.29 -58.78 -45.51
C GLU A 931 -33.44 -60.01 -45.11
N ALA A 932 -32.67 -59.96 -44.01
CA ALA A 932 -32.59 -61.00 -42.95
C ALA A 932 -31.44 -60.79 -41.92
N GLU A 933 -31.74 -61.14 -40.66
CA GLU A 933 -30.83 -61.56 -39.55
C GLU A 933 -29.73 -60.61 -39.01
N ASP A 934 -30.15 -59.79 -38.02
CA ASP A 934 -29.45 -59.43 -36.77
C ASP A 934 -27.92 -59.14 -36.80
N THR A 935 -27.58 -57.91 -37.20
CA THR A 935 -26.29 -57.26 -36.91
C THR A 935 -26.53 -55.82 -36.44
N ARG A 936 -25.70 -55.32 -35.50
CA ARG A 936 -25.74 -53.89 -35.14
C ARG A 936 -25.24 -53.06 -36.32
N VAL A 937 -26.03 -52.06 -36.70
CA VAL A 937 -25.71 -51.01 -37.67
C VAL A 937 -25.24 -49.77 -36.91
N GLU A 938 -24.18 -49.12 -37.39
CA GLU A 938 -23.81 -47.77 -36.95
C GLU A 938 -24.06 -46.76 -38.07
N THR A 939 -24.30 -45.49 -37.72
CA THR A 939 -24.51 -44.40 -38.69
C THR A 939 -23.33 -43.46 -38.66
N VAL A 940 -22.61 -43.37 -39.79
CA VAL A 940 -21.43 -42.52 -39.93
C VAL A 940 -21.77 -41.30 -40.76
N VAL A 941 -21.33 -40.14 -40.27
CA VAL A 941 -21.46 -38.84 -40.91
C VAL A 941 -20.20 -38.59 -41.73
N VAL A 942 -20.34 -38.34 -43.03
CA VAL A 942 -19.19 -38.12 -43.93
C VAL A 942 -19.42 -36.94 -44.86
N GLU A 943 -18.35 -36.19 -45.10
CA GLU A 943 -18.33 -35.13 -46.11
C GLU A 943 -18.05 -35.72 -47.49
N VAL A 944 -18.88 -35.32 -48.46
CA VAL A 944 -18.72 -35.68 -49.86
C VAL A 944 -18.55 -34.44 -50.73
N ASP A 945 -17.81 -34.61 -51.82
CA ASP A 945 -17.76 -33.60 -52.87
C ASP A 945 -19.11 -33.48 -53.62
N LYS A 946 -19.23 -32.46 -54.47
CA LYS A 946 -20.42 -32.21 -55.31
C LYS A 946 -20.74 -33.32 -56.33
N ASN A 947 -19.91 -34.37 -56.43
CA ASN A 947 -20.11 -35.55 -57.27
C ASN A 947 -20.44 -36.82 -56.44
N GLY A 948 -20.42 -36.75 -55.11
CA GLY A 948 -20.72 -37.86 -54.20
C GLY A 948 -19.50 -38.66 -53.71
N ASN A 949 -18.27 -38.19 -53.92
CA ASN A 949 -17.05 -38.89 -53.47
C ASN A 949 -16.68 -38.51 -52.04
N THR A 950 -16.35 -39.51 -51.21
CA THR A 950 -15.96 -39.33 -49.80
C THR A 950 -14.56 -38.74 -49.64
N ILE A 951 -14.42 -37.72 -48.79
CA ILE A 951 -13.13 -37.08 -48.51
C ILE A 951 -12.43 -37.79 -47.34
N GLN A 952 -11.20 -38.30 -47.54
CA GLN A 952 -10.42 -38.94 -46.47
C GLN A 952 -9.46 -37.97 -45.76
N PRO A 953 -9.33 -38.03 -44.43
CA PRO A 953 -8.36 -37.23 -43.67
C PRO A 953 -6.91 -37.74 -43.87
N LYS A 954 -5.94 -36.83 -43.79
CA LYS A 954 -4.50 -37.20 -43.77
C LYS A 954 -4.09 -37.70 -42.38
N PRO A 955 -3.10 -38.61 -42.28
CA PRO A 955 -2.69 -39.20 -41.01
C PRO A 955 -1.95 -38.19 -40.12
N GLN A 956 -2.26 -38.23 -38.83
CA GLN A 956 -1.61 -37.49 -37.75
C GLN A 956 -0.76 -38.49 -36.95
N GLN A 957 0.41 -38.08 -36.44
CA GLN A 957 1.34 -39.01 -35.79
C GLN A 957 0.82 -39.47 -34.42
N GLU A 958 1.09 -40.73 -34.08
CA GLU A 958 0.62 -41.39 -32.85
C GLU A 958 1.28 -40.79 -31.60
N GLN A 959 0.47 -40.46 -30.59
CA GLN A 959 0.93 -40.31 -29.20
C GLN A 959 0.33 -41.43 -28.35
N THR A 960 1.20 -42.24 -27.72
CA THR A 960 0.78 -43.31 -26.82
C THR A 960 0.45 -42.75 -25.45
N VAL A 961 -0.82 -42.78 -25.05
CA VAL A 961 -1.25 -42.35 -23.72
C VAL A 961 -1.16 -43.54 -22.75
N VAL A 962 -0.29 -43.42 -21.74
CA VAL A 962 -0.25 -44.33 -20.59
C VAL A 962 -1.23 -43.81 -19.53
N VAL A 963 -2.07 -44.69 -18.99
CA VAL A 963 -3.07 -44.36 -17.97
C VAL A 963 -2.75 -45.14 -16.70
N GLU A 964 -2.45 -44.44 -15.60
CA GLU A 964 -2.32 -45.06 -14.29
C GLU A 964 -3.71 -45.28 -13.66
N VAL A 965 -3.88 -46.46 -13.09
CA VAL A 965 -5.08 -46.87 -12.33
C VAL A 965 -4.68 -47.24 -10.91
N ASP A 966 -5.58 -47.01 -9.95
CA ASP A 966 -5.37 -47.44 -8.56
C ASP A 966 -5.48 -48.97 -8.40
N GLU A 967 -5.18 -49.47 -7.20
CA GLU A 967 -5.27 -50.91 -6.85
C GLU A 967 -6.67 -51.53 -7.01
N ASN A 968 -7.71 -50.70 -7.22
CA ASN A 968 -9.10 -51.11 -7.44
C ASN A 968 -9.54 -50.93 -8.91
N GLY A 969 -8.64 -50.49 -9.80
CA GLY A 969 -8.90 -50.30 -11.23
C GLY A 969 -9.52 -48.96 -11.61
N ASN A 970 -9.54 -47.96 -10.71
CA ASN A 970 -10.06 -46.62 -11.03
C ASN A 970 -9.01 -45.78 -11.75
N THR A 971 -9.40 -45.13 -12.85
CA THR A 971 -8.57 -44.11 -13.54
C THR A 971 -8.23 -42.95 -12.62
N ILE A 972 -6.94 -42.70 -12.38
CA ILE A 972 -6.49 -41.56 -11.59
C ILE A 972 -6.62 -40.29 -12.46
N GLN A 973 -7.45 -39.33 -12.04
CA GLN A 973 -7.51 -38.04 -12.75
C GLN A 973 -6.27 -37.19 -12.44
N PRO A 974 -5.56 -36.66 -13.46
CA PRO A 974 -4.47 -35.74 -13.24
C PRO A 974 -5.00 -34.43 -12.65
N LYS A 975 -4.36 -33.93 -11.58
CA LYS A 975 -4.55 -32.56 -11.13
C LYS A 975 -3.75 -31.63 -12.04
N SER A 976 -4.34 -30.48 -12.39
CA SER A 976 -3.76 -29.48 -13.28
C SER A 976 -2.35 -29.07 -12.85
N GLN A 977 -1.39 -29.20 -13.76
CA GLN A 977 -0.08 -28.58 -13.66
C GLN A 977 -0.20 -27.10 -14.05
N GLU A 978 0.57 -26.22 -13.38
CA GLU A 978 0.87 -24.89 -13.90
C GLU A 978 2.20 -24.97 -14.66
N GLU A 979 2.22 -24.57 -15.93
CA GLU A 979 3.47 -24.33 -16.65
C GLU A 979 3.96 -22.90 -16.38
N LYS A 980 5.28 -22.74 -16.26
CA LYS A 980 5.96 -21.44 -16.15
C LYS A 980 7.27 -21.48 -16.92
N THR A 981 7.40 -20.58 -17.87
CA THR A 981 8.56 -20.43 -18.75
C THR A 981 9.77 -19.93 -17.99
N VAL A 982 10.94 -20.51 -18.25
CA VAL A 982 12.25 -20.04 -17.77
C VAL A 982 13.13 -19.75 -18.99
N VAL A 983 13.74 -18.58 -19.02
CA VAL A 983 14.66 -18.15 -20.08
C VAL A 983 16.10 -18.36 -19.60
N VAL A 984 16.96 -18.85 -20.49
CA VAL A 984 18.40 -19.05 -20.24
C VAL A 984 19.17 -18.40 -21.38
N GLU A 985 20.06 -17.46 -21.07
CA GLU A 985 20.97 -16.87 -22.06
C GLU A 985 22.16 -17.80 -22.33
N VAL A 986 22.44 -18.03 -23.62
CA VAL A 986 23.54 -18.85 -24.11
C VAL A 986 24.33 -18.10 -25.18
N ASP A 987 25.63 -18.35 -25.25
CA ASP A 987 26.50 -17.80 -26.28
C ASP A 987 26.31 -18.47 -27.65
N GLU A 988 27.00 -17.95 -28.67
CA GLU A 988 27.02 -18.45 -30.05
C GLU A 988 27.42 -19.94 -30.18
N ASN A 989 27.97 -20.54 -29.12
CA ASN A 989 28.43 -21.93 -29.06
C ASN A 989 27.60 -22.79 -28.07
N GLY A 990 26.55 -22.24 -27.47
CA GLY A 990 25.63 -22.94 -26.58
C GLY A 990 26.04 -23.00 -25.10
N ASN A 991 27.00 -22.20 -24.64
CA ASN A 991 27.38 -22.13 -23.23
C ASN A 991 26.53 -21.09 -22.47
N THR A 992 26.06 -21.42 -21.27
CA THR A 992 25.31 -20.48 -20.41
C THR A 992 26.20 -19.32 -19.98
N ILE A 993 25.75 -18.09 -20.22
CA ILE A 993 26.49 -16.88 -19.83
C ILE A 993 26.10 -16.46 -18.40
N GLN A 994 27.07 -16.17 -17.54
CA GLN A 994 26.81 -15.44 -16.29
C GLN A 994 27.07 -13.94 -16.47
N PRO A 995 26.24 -13.06 -15.89
CA PRO A 995 26.46 -11.62 -15.95
C PRO A 995 27.72 -11.22 -15.18
N LYS A 996 28.64 -10.52 -15.86
CA LYS A 996 29.75 -9.82 -15.18
C LYS A 996 29.16 -8.74 -14.28
N SER A 997 29.29 -8.90 -12.97
CA SER A 997 28.93 -7.86 -12.01
C SER A 997 29.96 -6.73 -12.07
N GLN A 998 29.59 -5.60 -12.68
CA GLN A 998 30.26 -4.34 -12.36
C GLN A 998 29.96 -4.00 -10.89
N GLN A 999 30.97 -4.18 -10.03
CA GLN A 999 30.94 -3.66 -8.67
C GLN A 999 31.43 -2.21 -8.69
N GLU A 1000 30.51 -1.25 -8.65
CA GLU A 1000 30.87 0.13 -8.24
C GLU A 1000 31.30 0.11 -6.76
N GLN A 1001 32.58 -0.12 -6.50
CA GLN A 1001 33.14 0.04 -5.17
C GLN A 1001 33.37 1.53 -4.90
N THR A 1002 32.43 2.16 -4.18
CA THR A 1002 32.63 3.53 -3.68
C THR A 1002 33.68 3.52 -2.56
N VAL A 1003 34.96 3.59 -2.93
CA VAL A 1003 36.07 3.70 -1.98
C VAL A 1003 36.14 5.14 -1.47
N VAL A 1004 35.80 5.36 -0.19
CA VAL A 1004 36.04 6.64 0.48
C VAL A 1004 37.51 6.70 0.87
N VAL A 1005 38.25 7.67 0.32
CA VAL A 1005 39.67 7.89 0.59
C VAL A 1005 39.87 9.29 1.17
N GLU A 1006 40.63 9.41 2.25
CA GLU A 1006 41.00 10.71 2.81
C GLU A 1006 42.11 11.35 1.97
N VAL A 1007 41.86 12.59 1.53
CA VAL A 1007 42.80 13.43 0.77
C VAL A 1007 43.09 14.72 1.55
N ASP A 1008 44.29 15.28 1.35
CA ASP A 1008 44.69 16.54 1.98
C ASP A 1008 44.08 17.79 1.28
N GLU A 1009 44.38 18.97 1.83
CA GLU A 1009 43.95 20.28 1.29
C GLU A 1009 44.43 20.56 -0.16
N ASN A 1010 45.31 19.73 -0.71
CA ASN A 1010 45.88 19.84 -2.05
C ASN A 1010 45.50 18.66 -2.97
N GLY A 1011 44.63 17.75 -2.52
CA GLY A 1011 44.17 16.57 -3.28
C GLY A 1011 45.09 15.34 -3.20
N ASN A 1012 46.11 15.31 -2.34
CA ASN A 1012 47.00 14.16 -2.20
C ASN A 1012 46.38 13.06 -1.32
N THR A 1013 46.51 11.81 -1.77
CA THR A 1013 46.02 10.62 -1.07
C THR A 1013 46.82 10.31 0.20
N ILE A 1014 46.16 10.22 1.36
CA ILE A 1014 46.83 9.95 2.63
C ILE A 1014 47.02 8.44 2.84
N GLN A 1015 48.23 7.93 2.59
CA GLN A 1015 48.58 6.52 2.89
C GLN A 1015 48.90 6.31 4.37
N SER A 1016 48.14 5.44 5.04
CA SER A 1016 48.37 5.04 6.43
C SER A 1016 49.16 3.73 6.54
N GLN A 1017 50.48 3.78 6.31
CA GLN A 1017 51.37 2.67 6.65
C GLN A 1017 51.77 2.71 8.14
N ALA A 1018 51.23 1.78 8.94
CA ALA A 1018 51.75 1.42 10.27
C ALA A 1018 51.30 0.02 10.67
N ALA A 1019 51.99 -1.01 10.16
CA ALA A 1019 51.84 -2.39 10.62
C ALA A 1019 53.18 -2.88 11.16
N GLU A 1020 53.34 -2.93 12.49
CA GLU A 1020 54.45 -3.64 13.11
C GLU A 1020 54.09 -4.15 14.53
N GLU A 1021 54.96 -5.03 15.04
CA GLU A 1021 54.74 -5.99 16.12
C GLU A 1021 53.92 -5.57 17.36
N THR A 1022 53.18 -6.52 17.93
CA THR A 1022 53.09 -6.63 19.40
C THR A 1022 53.19 -8.09 19.83
N ARG A 1023 54.23 -8.41 20.61
CA ARG A 1023 54.53 -9.78 21.07
C ARG A 1023 53.52 -10.28 22.10
N THR A 1024 53.31 -11.60 22.11
CA THR A 1024 52.78 -12.33 23.26
C THR A 1024 53.68 -12.11 24.48
N ILE A 1025 53.09 -11.67 25.61
CA ILE A 1025 53.75 -11.63 26.92
C ILE A 1025 52.84 -12.33 27.92
N TRP A 1026 53.40 -13.31 28.64
CA TRP A 1026 52.73 -13.97 29.76
C TRP A 1026 52.81 -13.11 31.01
N LEU A 1027 51.75 -13.11 31.83
CA LEU A 1027 51.78 -12.60 33.19
C LEU A 1027 51.53 -13.77 34.16
N GLU A 1028 52.54 -14.07 34.97
CA GLU A 1028 52.40 -14.91 36.16
C GLU A 1028 51.90 -14.08 37.37
N PRO A 1029 51.38 -14.71 38.44
CA PRO A 1029 50.42 -14.05 39.31
C PRO A 1029 51.03 -13.16 40.40
N GLY A 1030 50.61 -11.89 40.42
CA GLY A 1030 50.44 -11.12 41.66
C GLY A 1030 51.24 -9.83 41.79
N GLU A 1031 50.66 -8.72 41.33
CA GLU A 1031 50.84 -7.40 41.96
C GLU A 1031 49.60 -6.51 41.73
N ALA A 1032 49.47 -5.42 42.49
CA ALA A 1032 48.20 -4.71 42.68
C ALA A 1032 48.09 -3.37 41.92
N ALA A 1033 46.86 -2.99 41.58
CA ALA A 1033 46.54 -1.67 41.01
C ALA A 1033 46.57 -0.54 42.06
N PRO A 1034 46.80 0.70 41.61
CA PRO A 1034 46.18 1.86 42.24
C PRO A 1034 45.45 2.81 41.26
N SER A 1035 44.63 3.68 41.83
CA SER A 1035 43.60 4.49 41.17
C SER A 1035 44.02 5.94 40.80
N GLY A 1036 43.65 6.36 39.58
CA GLY A 1036 42.96 7.62 39.18
C GLY A 1036 43.33 9.03 39.68
N ALA A 1037 43.24 10.02 38.78
CA ALA A 1037 42.68 11.38 39.03
C ALA A 1037 42.30 12.09 37.68
N ILE A 1038 41.10 12.66 37.48
CA ILE A 1038 40.54 14.03 37.72
C ILE A 1038 41.22 15.24 37.00
N VAL A 1039 40.39 16.13 36.41
CA VAL A 1039 40.49 17.62 36.22
C VAL A 1039 40.51 18.19 34.77
N GLU A 1040 39.33 18.68 34.35
CA GLU A 1040 38.95 19.99 33.73
C GLU A 1040 39.79 20.76 32.67
N GLU A 1041 39.11 21.02 31.54
CA GLU A 1041 38.78 22.36 30.94
C GLU A 1041 39.86 23.44 30.65
N ALA A 1042 39.98 23.85 29.37
CA ALA A 1042 39.96 25.27 28.94
C ALA A 1042 39.77 25.46 27.40
N ALA A 1043 39.01 26.50 27.03
CA ALA A 1043 38.58 26.89 25.68
C ALA A 1043 39.68 27.31 24.67
N GLY A 1044 39.38 27.27 23.35
CA GLY A 1044 40.33 27.74 22.31
C GLY A 1044 39.88 27.77 20.84
N GLN A 1045 38.80 28.50 20.49
CA GLN A 1045 38.42 28.98 19.15
C GLN A 1045 39.13 28.43 17.87
N ARG A 1046 38.36 27.77 16.99
CA ARG A 1046 38.23 28.16 15.56
C ARG A 1046 36.95 27.58 14.94
N LYS A 1047 36.20 28.44 14.23
CA LYS A 1047 35.23 28.05 13.20
C LYS A 1047 35.81 28.53 11.87
N HIS A 1048 35.80 27.68 10.84
CA HIS A 1048 35.22 28.00 9.52
C HIS A 1048 35.24 26.74 8.63
N GLN A 1049 34.45 26.79 7.56
CA GLN A 1049 34.50 25.92 6.36
C GLN A 1049 34.45 24.39 6.60
N LEU A 1050 33.26 23.83 6.35
CA LEU A 1050 33.12 22.58 5.60
C LEU A 1050 32.55 22.98 4.24
N GLU A 1051 33.29 22.70 3.17
CA GLU A 1051 32.91 22.99 1.78
C GLU A 1051 32.57 21.68 1.03
N GLU A 1052 32.43 21.75 -0.29
CA GLU A 1052 31.75 20.75 -1.12
C GLU A 1052 32.23 19.29 -0.93
N VAL A 1053 31.29 18.36 -0.75
CA VAL A 1053 31.52 16.95 -1.11
C VAL A 1053 31.37 16.85 -2.62
N ARG A 1054 32.47 16.60 -3.34
CA ARG A 1054 32.45 16.27 -4.76
C ARG A 1054 32.65 14.77 -4.97
N THR A 1055 31.90 14.21 -5.91
CA THR A 1055 32.18 12.90 -6.50
C THR A 1055 33.23 13.10 -7.60
N VAL A 1056 34.23 12.22 -7.67
CA VAL A 1056 35.22 12.17 -8.75
C VAL A 1056 35.13 10.78 -9.39
N TYR A 1057 35.07 10.72 -10.71
CA TYR A 1057 35.05 9.47 -11.46
C TYR A 1057 36.47 8.99 -11.75
N VAL A 1058 36.69 7.68 -11.66
CA VAL A 1058 37.98 7.02 -11.90
C VAL A 1058 37.85 5.96 -13.00
N ASP A 1059 38.96 5.65 -13.66
CA ASP A 1059 39.05 4.55 -14.63
C ASP A 1059 39.09 3.16 -13.94
N ASP A 1060 39.06 2.09 -14.75
CA ASP A 1060 39.15 0.68 -14.31
C ASP A 1060 40.47 0.35 -13.56
N TYR A 1061 41.43 1.28 -13.49
CA TYR A 1061 42.71 1.15 -12.80
C TYR A 1061 42.81 2.07 -11.56
N GLY A 1062 41.78 2.87 -11.26
CA GLY A 1062 41.70 3.77 -10.11
C GLY A 1062 42.27 5.17 -10.33
N ASN A 1063 42.59 5.57 -11.57
CA ASN A 1063 43.08 6.92 -11.89
C ASN A 1063 41.90 7.88 -12.09
N PRO A 1064 41.94 9.13 -11.56
CA PRO A 1064 40.91 10.13 -11.85
C PRO A 1064 40.80 10.45 -13.35
N LEU A 1065 39.58 10.47 -13.88
CA LEU A 1065 39.31 10.90 -15.26
C LEU A 1065 39.52 12.43 -15.40
N PRO A 1066 40.16 12.91 -16.49
CA PRO A 1066 40.46 14.32 -16.68
C PRO A 1066 39.20 15.18 -16.83
N ASP A 1067 39.29 16.44 -16.39
CA ASP A 1067 38.12 17.33 -16.23
C ASP A 1067 37.30 17.60 -17.52
N GLU A 1068 37.87 17.38 -18.71
CA GLU A 1068 37.20 17.67 -19.99
C GLU A 1068 36.11 16.64 -20.38
N GLU A 1069 36.01 15.49 -19.71
CA GLU A 1069 34.94 14.50 -19.96
C GLU A 1069 33.76 14.57 -18.96
N GLN A 1070 33.82 15.42 -17.93
CA GLN A 1070 32.80 15.43 -16.85
C GLN A 1070 31.60 16.36 -17.10
N ASP A 1071 31.53 17.08 -18.23
CA ASP A 1071 30.51 18.10 -18.47
C ASP A 1071 29.77 17.92 -19.83
N GLY A 1072 28.66 17.17 -19.80
CA GLY A 1072 27.56 17.32 -20.77
C GLY A 1072 27.12 16.08 -21.57
N TYR A 1073 25.90 15.60 -21.28
CA TYR A 1073 25.10 14.84 -22.24
C TYR A 1073 23.93 15.69 -22.76
N VAL A 1074 23.98 16.04 -24.04
CA VAL A 1074 22.88 16.66 -24.80
C VAL A 1074 22.51 15.73 -25.95
N GLU A 1075 21.23 15.39 -26.06
CA GLU A 1075 20.68 14.53 -27.11
C GLU A 1075 20.82 15.17 -28.49
N ILE A 1076 21.49 14.50 -29.44
CA ILE A 1076 21.42 14.80 -30.87
C ILE A 1076 21.24 13.50 -31.66
N LYS A 1077 20.23 13.49 -32.53
CA LYS A 1077 19.85 12.34 -33.37
C LYS A 1077 20.80 12.20 -34.57
N GLY A 1078 21.25 10.97 -34.84
CA GLY A 1078 21.93 10.59 -36.08
C GLY A 1078 21.02 9.72 -36.97
N THR A 1079 21.16 9.82 -38.29
CA THR A 1079 20.49 8.96 -39.26
C THR A 1079 21.42 8.58 -40.42
N ASN A 1080 21.15 7.40 -40.98
CA ASN A 1080 21.55 6.91 -42.30
C ASN A 1080 23.00 6.42 -42.56
N ILE A 1081 23.03 5.11 -42.87
CA ILE A 1081 23.65 4.48 -44.06
C ILE A 1081 25.18 4.21 -43.99
N PRO A 1082 25.65 3.00 -44.38
CA PRO A 1082 27.00 2.53 -44.08
C PRO A 1082 28.01 2.64 -45.24
N GLY A 1083 29.29 2.46 -44.89
CA GLY A 1083 30.25 1.72 -45.72
C GLY A 1083 31.44 2.49 -46.29
N GLN A 1084 32.57 2.47 -45.57
CA GLN A 1084 33.90 2.20 -46.18
C GLN A 1084 34.99 1.93 -45.12
N GLU A 1085 35.48 0.69 -45.12
CA GLU A 1085 36.82 0.29 -44.68
C GLU A 1085 37.72 0.13 -45.95
N PRO A 1086 39.04 -0.17 -45.88
CA PRO A 1086 39.95 -0.24 -44.71
C PRO A 1086 41.32 0.48 -44.97
N GLN A 1087 42.36 0.11 -44.18
CA GLN A 1087 43.83 0.19 -44.49
C GLN A 1087 44.56 1.55 -44.19
N VAL A 1088 45.86 1.64 -43.77
CA VAL A 1088 46.95 0.62 -43.58
C VAL A 1088 48.18 1.13 -42.75
N ILE A 1089 48.83 0.23 -41.97
CA ILE A 1089 50.30 0.12 -41.63
C ILE A 1089 51.10 1.26 -40.92
N SER A 1090 51.29 1.11 -39.60
CA SER A 1090 52.55 0.77 -38.83
C SER A 1090 53.83 1.67 -38.69
N THR A 1091 54.63 1.33 -37.63
CA THR A 1091 56.13 1.26 -37.56
C THR A 1091 57.02 2.41 -36.99
N ILE A 1092 57.38 2.29 -35.68
CA ILE A 1092 58.75 2.19 -35.05
C ILE A 1092 59.76 3.40 -34.97
N VAL A 1093 60.47 3.47 -33.81
CA VAL A 1093 61.79 4.16 -33.45
C VAL A 1093 61.80 5.70 -33.23
N GLN A 1094 62.03 6.26 -32.01
CA GLN A 1094 63.16 6.22 -31.04
C GLN A 1094 64.30 7.24 -31.28
N ALA A 1095 64.54 8.15 -30.31
CA ALA A 1095 65.82 8.84 -29.94
C ALA A 1095 65.53 9.89 -28.82
N ALA A 1096 66.41 10.33 -27.90
CA ALA A 1096 67.66 9.87 -27.25
C ALA A 1096 67.95 10.87 -26.06
N ALA A 1097 68.94 10.80 -25.15
CA ALA A 1097 70.11 9.94 -24.94
C ALA A 1097 70.60 9.94 -23.46
N GLU A 1098 71.22 8.84 -23.01
CA GLU A 1098 72.49 8.71 -22.23
C GLU A 1098 72.83 9.58 -20.99
N ALA A 1099 73.12 8.92 -19.84
CA ALA A 1099 74.46 8.92 -19.17
C ALA A 1099 74.58 7.93 -17.97
N THR A 1100 75.52 6.97 -18.08
CA THR A 1100 76.46 6.36 -17.07
C THR A 1100 76.37 6.74 -15.57
N THR A 1101 76.66 5.90 -14.56
CA THR A 1101 77.40 4.60 -14.45
C THR A 1101 77.25 3.98 -13.02
N ASP A 1102 77.52 2.67 -12.88
CA ASP A 1102 78.14 1.93 -11.73
C ASP A 1102 77.61 2.08 -10.27
N ALA A 1103 77.60 1.06 -9.39
CA ALA A 1103 77.84 -0.39 -9.48
C ALA A 1103 77.29 -1.17 -8.24
N GLU A 1104 77.18 -2.50 -8.35
CA GLU A 1104 77.05 -3.49 -7.26
C GLU A 1104 78.40 -3.66 -6.47
N PRO A 1105 78.53 -4.38 -5.31
CA PRO A 1105 77.91 -5.70 -5.01
C PRO A 1105 77.62 -6.05 -3.52
N GLU A 1106 77.34 -7.36 -3.26
CA GLU A 1106 77.37 -8.12 -2.00
C GLU A 1106 76.33 -7.75 -0.90
N SER A 1107 75.61 -8.63 -0.15
CA SER A 1107 75.48 -10.09 0.08
C SER A 1107 75.76 -10.51 1.55
N SER A 1108 75.03 -11.52 2.05
CA SER A 1108 74.98 -12.02 3.45
C SER A 1108 74.37 -11.05 4.48
N ASN A 1109 73.48 -11.46 5.42
CA ASN A 1109 72.96 -12.79 5.79
C ASN A 1109 71.43 -12.77 5.90
#